data_AF-A0A3D4N2Y1-F1
#
_entry.id   AF-A0A3D4N2Y1-F1
#
_cell.length_a   1.000
_cell.length_b   1.000
_cell.length_c   1.000
_cell.angle_alpha   90.00
_cell.angle_beta   90.00
_cell.angle_gamma   90.00
#
_symmetry.space_group_name_H-M   'P 1'
#
loop_
_entity.id
_entity.type
_entity.pdbx_description
1 polymer ?
#
loop_
_entity_poly.entity_id
_entity_poly.type
_entity_poly.pdbx_seq_one_letter_code
_entity_poly.pdbx_strand_id
1 'polypeptide(L)'
;MRLKGFVVAIDGPAGVGKSTIANMVAQRLGFYFLNSGNFYRTITLAVLEQGQDPKDESAVLEVARQLSMRIVDGRLYADGADVQDRLHTDAVDAYVAQHSAIVELRTIVNTHLRALAAGGLNLVAEGRDITTVVFPEAECKFFLDASVEVRAKRRYDQQPTEMPLQELVKTIAERDKIDRNKPVGGLKVAPDALYIDSSYLTIDEVYDTVLRAIFARIQGENKDQERKVEEVKEVLETQSEPQRKADMQTMLQEHYLKSLDEIEDGQLVTGTVVQVNNEYVFVDVGYKSEGRIALDEFTTVPAVGDEVKVMIVNKEGKGGQIVISKKRADIKERTEVLKEAAETRSPVMGKFVKVIKGGFEVDLGSEFLGFCPLSKADVVRVEDPETMIGIADYFVIDKFHTGMKLKSVVSRREYLEKKIKENKEKFFTTVKIGDVVEGTVKSFTSFGAFIDLGGFDGLLHINDMSWGHVTKPKDFVKKGQVIQLRLINIDPVSQKINLSLKHMQEDPWNTFEERYSVDDVVKAPVTKITTFGVFIEIEPGIEGLAHISELSWTKRINNPKELLSIGDVVEAKVLGYDLDKKRVSLGLKQLEENPWDTITDRYPQGMTLTKPVVKVTNSGAFINLEEGIDGFLHIDDISWTKKIRNMSEFCKDGDVIDVVITRVDPQTRHIRLGVKQLEGNPWQTLRHDYPKGSTISGEVSNVTDFGVFVRVLGDIEGLISKYNLVGPDEEFNEKVLTKYKVGDPITAAIVEINPSTQKLSLSIKELIRKSQQSEISKYIHDDEGDTFTFGDLMKSRENSPE
;
A
#
# COMPACT_ATOMS: atom_id res chain seq x y z
N MET A 1 -3.00 25.56 40.79
CA MET A 1 -1.84 24.67 40.64
C MET A 1 -0.75 25.45 39.91
N ARG A 2 0.30 25.93 40.58
CA ARG A 2 1.42 26.63 39.91
C ARG A 2 2.54 25.60 39.69
N LEU A 3 2.37 24.75 38.68
CA LEU A 3 3.49 24.03 38.08
C LEU A 3 4.43 25.12 37.51
N LYS A 4 5.71 25.07 37.81
CA LYS A 4 6.73 25.97 37.25
C LYS A 4 7.75 25.11 36.52
N GLY A 5 7.95 25.37 35.23
CA GLY A 5 8.94 24.67 34.42
C GLY A 5 8.56 23.26 33.95
N PHE A 6 7.27 22.89 33.96
CA PHE A 6 6.82 21.56 33.52
C PHE A 6 6.83 21.45 31.98
N VAL A 7 7.56 20.48 31.45
CA VAL A 7 7.78 20.25 30.03
C VAL A 7 7.12 18.96 29.56
N VAL A 8 6.25 19.10 28.55
CA VAL A 8 5.69 17.98 27.80
C VAL A 8 6.35 17.94 26.43
N ALA A 9 7.06 16.86 26.11
CA ALA A 9 7.75 16.67 24.84
C ALA A 9 7.03 15.63 23.97
N ILE A 10 6.73 15.98 22.71
CA ILE A 10 6.04 15.11 21.75
C ILE A 10 6.86 14.98 20.46
N ASP A 11 7.32 13.76 20.18
CA ASP A 11 8.06 13.41 18.96
C ASP A 11 7.25 12.50 18.02
N GLY A 12 7.71 12.39 16.77
CA GLY A 12 7.15 11.45 15.79
C GLY A 12 7.36 11.89 14.33
N PRO A 13 7.06 11.02 13.34
CA PRO A 13 7.25 11.32 11.93
C PRO A 13 6.21 12.32 11.38
N ALA A 14 6.47 12.91 10.21
CA ALA A 14 5.57 13.90 9.61
C ALA A 14 4.19 13.28 9.29
N GLY A 15 3.10 14.03 9.51
CA GLY A 15 1.73 13.61 9.18
C GLY A 15 0.99 12.78 10.24
N VAL A 16 1.58 12.50 11.41
CA VAL A 16 0.90 11.78 12.50
C VAL A 16 -0.09 12.62 13.30
N GLY A 17 -0.11 13.95 13.13
CA GLY A 17 -1.00 14.86 13.89
C GLY A 17 -0.40 15.47 15.16
N LYS A 18 0.94 15.47 15.30
CA LYS A 18 1.65 16.03 16.47
C LYS A 18 1.25 17.46 16.78
N SER A 19 1.24 18.33 15.78
CA SER A 19 0.97 19.76 15.97
C SER A 19 -0.44 20.00 16.50
N THR A 20 -1.40 19.24 15.97
CA THR A 20 -2.79 19.28 16.41
C THR A 20 -2.91 18.83 17.86
N ILE A 21 -2.33 17.67 18.21
CA ILE A 21 -2.41 17.11 19.58
C ILE A 21 -1.66 18.00 20.57
N ALA A 22 -0.45 18.44 20.24
CA ALA A 22 0.37 19.30 21.09
C ALA A 22 -0.32 20.65 21.37
N ASN A 23 -0.95 21.24 20.35
CA ASN A 23 -1.72 22.48 20.53
C ASN A 23 -2.97 22.27 21.40
N MET A 24 -3.72 21.18 21.18
CA MET A 24 -4.89 20.85 22.02
C MET A 24 -4.49 20.62 23.48
N VAL A 25 -3.40 19.89 23.72
CA VAL A 25 -2.86 19.62 25.06
C VAL A 25 -2.39 20.93 25.72
N ALA A 26 -1.68 21.78 24.98
CA ALA A 26 -1.22 23.09 25.47
C ALA A 26 -2.40 23.98 25.90
N GLN A 27 -3.43 24.10 25.06
CA GLN A 27 -4.65 24.86 25.37
C GLN A 27 -5.36 24.32 26.61
N ARG A 28 -5.47 22.98 26.73
CA ARG A 28 -6.15 22.35 27.86
C ARG A 28 -5.43 22.55 29.19
N LEU A 29 -4.09 22.48 29.17
CA LEU A 29 -3.26 22.62 30.38
C LEU A 29 -2.93 24.09 30.70
N GLY A 30 -3.24 25.02 29.78
CA GLY A 30 -2.78 26.41 29.86
C GLY A 30 -1.26 26.53 29.75
N PHE A 31 -0.63 25.60 29.04
CA PHE A 31 0.82 25.57 28.81
C PHE A 31 1.14 26.23 27.47
N TYR A 32 2.39 26.66 27.31
CA TYR A 32 2.86 27.27 26.09
C TYR A 32 3.10 26.22 24.99
N PHE A 33 2.54 26.41 23.80
CA PHE A 33 2.81 25.52 22.66
C PHE A 33 4.07 25.94 21.90
N LEU A 34 5.04 25.05 21.81
CA LEU A 34 6.34 25.29 21.19
C LEU A 34 6.56 24.34 20.01
N ASN A 35 6.55 24.87 18.79
CA ASN A 35 6.95 24.14 17.60
C ASN A 35 8.41 24.46 17.24
N SER A 36 9.30 23.48 17.39
CA SER A 36 10.73 23.62 17.05
C SER A 36 10.98 23.99 15.59
N GLY A 37 10.14 23.52 14.67
CA GLY A 37 10.18 23.85 13.25
C GLY A 37 10.00 25.33 12.96
N ASN A 38 9.26 26.06 13.80
CA ASN A 38 9.04 27.49 13.62
C ASN A 38 10.34 28.30 13.80
N PHE A 39 11.26 27.87 14.67
CA PHE A 39 12.55 28.56 14.84
C PHE A 39 13.42 28.46 13.60
N TYR A 40 13.47 27.28 12.98
CA TYR A 40 14.17 27.11 11.69
C TYR A 40 13.50 27.93 10.58
N ARG A 41 12.16 28.00 10.56
CA ARG A 41 11.41 28.86 9.62
C ARG A 41 11.71 30.34 9.83
N THR A 42 11.79 30.79 11.08
CA THR A 42 12.11 32.18 11.43
C THR A 42 13.50 32.58 10.97
N ILE A 43 14.50 31.71 11.20
CA ILE A 43 15.86 31.94 10.69
C ILE A 43 15.87 31.96 9.16
N THR A 44 15.19 31.01 8.52
CA THR A 44 15.09 30.95 7.06
C THR A 44 14.44 32.21 6.48
N LEU A 45 13.37 32.68 7.10
CA LEU A 45 12.70 33.92 6.74
C LEU A 45 13.64 35.12 6.88
N ALA A 46 14.37 35.22 7.99
CA ALA A 46 15.33 36.31 8.21
C ALA A 46 16.45 36.31 7.16
N VAL A 47 16.98 35.14 6.78
CA VAL A 47 17.98 35.00 5.71
C VAL A 47 17.44 35.55 4.38
N LEU A 48 16.20 35.18 4.04
CA LEU A 48 15.54 35.64 2.82
C LEU A 48 15.24 37.16 2.85
N GLU A 49 14.78 37.69 3.98
CA GLU A 49 14.49 39.12 4.14
C GLU A 49 15.75 39.99 4.10
N GLN A 50 16.89 39.47 4.55
CA GLN A 50 18.19 40.13 4.47
C GLN A 50 18.85 40.00 3.08
N GLY A 51 18.22 39.29 2.14
CA GLY A 51 18.73 39.08 0.78
C GLY A 51 19.98 38.21 0.71
N GLN A 52 20.25 37.43 1.75
CA GLN A 52 21.37 36.49 1.81
C GLN A 52 21.03 35.21 1.03
N ASP A 53 22.03 34.51 0.51
CA ASP A 53 21.80 33.23 -0.18
C ASP A 53 21.39 32.15 0.83
N PRO A 54 20.16 31.59 0.75
CA PRO A 54 19.72 30.51 1.66
C PRO A 54 20.49 29.20 1.46
N LYS A 55 21.32 29.07 0.41
CA LYS A 55 22.16 27.88 0.22
C LYS A 55 23.53 28.01 0.87
N ASP A 56 23.93 29.21 1.28
CA ASP A 56 25.22 29.43 1.94
C ASP A 56 25.09 29.19 3.46
N GLU A 57 25.65 28.08 3.93
CA GLU A 57 25.63 27.71 5.34
C GLU A 57 26.27 28.79 6.24
N SER A 58 27.33 29.48 5.77
CA SER A 58 28.01 30.50 6.57
C SER A 58 27.13 31.73 6.78
N ALA A 59 26.45 32.15 5.71
CA ALA A 59 25.50 33.27 5.76
C ALA A 59 24.30 32.96 6.67
N VAL A 60 23.75 31.74 6.56
CA VAL A 60 22.64 31.28 7.42
C VAL A 60 23.03 31.30 8.90
N LEU A 61 24.25 30.86 9.23
CA LEU A 61 24.76 30.86 10.60
C LEU A 61 25.02 32.27 11.15
N GLU A 62 25.50 33.18 10.31
CA GLU A 62 25.72 34.58 10.71
C GLU A 62 24.39 35.24 11.08
N VAL A 63 23.37 35.10 10.23
CA VAL A 63 22.01 35.60 10.50
C VAL A 63 21.46 34.98 11.78
N ALA A 64 21.58 33.65 11.95
CA ALA A 64 21.07 32.97 13.13
C ALA A 64 21.72 33.42 14.45
N ARG A 65 22.98 33.85 14.43
CA ARG A 65 23.69 34.36 15.63
C ARG A 65 23.28 35.79 15.99
N GLN A 66 22.92 36.60 15.00
CA GLN A 66 22.52 37.99 15.18
C GLN A 66 21.02 38.13 15.50
N LEU A 67 20.21 37.18 15.04
CA LEU A 67 18.76 37.19 15.16
C LEU A 67 18.30 37.07 16.62
N SER A 68 17.54 38.06 17.09
CA SER A 68 16.90 37.99 18.39
C SER A 68 15.49 37.38 18.27
N MET A 69 15.30 36.18 18.82
CA MET A 69 14.01 35.49 18.83
C MET A 69 13.39 35.57 20.22
N ARG A 70 12.16 36.07 20.32
CA ARG A 70 11.38 36.13 21.56
C ARG A 70 9.97 35.65 21.33
N ILE A 71 9.38 35.12 22.39
CA ILE A 71 7.99 34.72 22.41
C ILE A 71 7.24 35.71 23.27
N VAL A 72 6.17 36.29 22.73
CA VAL A 72 5.26 37.20 23.44
C VAL A 72 3.84 36.75 23.15
N ASP A 73 3.04 36.49 24.19
CA ASP A 73 1.62 36.11 24.10
C ASP A 73 1.28 34.96 23.14
N GLY A 74 2.12 33.91 23.08
CA GLY A 74 1.86 32.78 22.18
C GLY A 74 2.43 32.94 20.77
N ARG A 75 3.00 34.10 20.44
CA ARG A 75 3.49 34.44 19.11
C ARG A 75 5.01 34.61 19.09
N LEU A 76 5.62 34.17 17.99
CA LEU A 76 7.06 34.25 17.78
C LEU A 76 7.42 35.59 17.12
N TYR A 77 8.29 36.35 17.77
CA TYR A 77 8.84 37.61 17.30
C TYR A 77 10.32 37.43 16.95
N ALA A 78 10.71 37.98 15.81
CA ALA A 78 12.11 38.07 15.38
C ALA A 78 12.48 39.56 15.26
N ASP A 79 13.54 39.98 15.95
CA ASP A 79 14.01 41.38 16.00
C ASP A 79 12.90 42.39 16.33
N GLY A 80 11.94 41.97 17.17
CA GLY A 80 10.81 42.79 17.61
C GLY A 80 9.61 42.81 16.65
N ALA A 81 9.68 42.15 15.50
CA ALA A 81 8.56 42.01 14.56
C ALA A 81 7.86 40.64 14.70
N ASP A 82 6.52 40.64 14.62
CA ASP A 82 5.74 39.39 14.57
C ASP A 82 6.00 38.70 13.22
N VAL A 83 6.44 37.45 13.28
CA VAL A 83 6.76 36.64 12.09
C VAL A 83 5.80 35.48 11.89
N GLN A 84 4.91 35.19 12.84
CA GLN A 84 4.12 33.95 12.89
C GLN A 84 3.38 33.66 11.58
N ASP A 85 2.72 34.67 11.00
CA ASP A 85 1.91 34.54 9.79
C ASP A 85 2.75 34.40 8.50
N ARG A 86 4.06 34.66 8.56
CA ARG A 86 5.00 34.61 7.41
C ARG A 86 5.86 33.34 7.39
N LEU A 87 5.77 32.48 8.39
CA LEU A 87 6.62 31.28 8.54
C LEU A 87 6.27 30.14 7.58
N HIS A 88 5.06 30.14 7.01
CA HIS A 88 4.53 29.06 6.15
C HIS A 88 4.40 29.45 4.68
N THR A 89 5.29 30.30 4.20
CA THR A 89 5.35 30.66 2.77
C THR A 89 6.14 29.61 1.99
N ASP A 90 5.76 29.39 0.72
CA ASP A 90 6.43 28.41 -0.16
C ASP A 90 7.94 28.66 -0.27
N ALA A 91 8.35 29.93 -0.26
CA ALA A 91 9.76 30.34 -0.29
C ALA A 91 10.53 29.86 0.94
N VAL A 92 9.93 29.91 2.13
CA VAL A 92 10.54 29.42 3.37
C VAL A 92 10.54 27.89 3.39
N ASP A 93 9.43 27.26 3.02
CA ASP A 93 9.27 25.81 3.00
C ASP A 93 10.26 25.08 2.07
N ALA A 94 10.71 25.75 1.01
CA ALA A 94 11.73 25.23 0.10
C ALA A 94 13.09 24.96 0.77
N TYR A 95 13.47 25.74 1.79
CA TYR A 95 14.82 25.73 2.38
C TYR A 95 14.89 25.23 3.83
N VAL A 96 13.77 25.25 4.57
CA VAL A 96 13.72 24.83 6.00
C VAL A 96 14.30 23.44 6.23
N ALA A 97 14.03 22.49 5.32
CA ALA A 97 14.54 21.13 5.46
C ALA A 97 16.08 21.09 5.40
N GLN A 98 16.69 21.88 4.51
CA GLN A 98 18.15 21.99 4.38
C GLN A 98 18.74 22.68 5.62
N HIS A 99 18.17 23.81 6.03
CA HIS A 99 18.64 24.53 7.22
C HIS A 99 18.55 23.69 8.50
N SER A 100 17.47 22.93 8.68
CA SER A 100 17.31 22.04 9.84
C SER A 100 18.35 20.91 9.91
N ALA A 101 19.05 20.62 8.81
CA ALA A 101 20.12 19.62 8.76
C ALA A 101 21.48 20.17 9.21
N ILE A 102 21.68 21.49 9.26
CA ILE A 102 22.95 22.13 9.64
C ILE A 102 23.19 21.95 11.14
N VAL A 103 24.24 21.23 11.52
CA VAL A 103 24.54 20.84 12.92
C VAL A 103 24.74 22.06 13.83
N GLU A 104 25.49 23.06 13.37
CA GLU A 104 25.75 24.28 14.13
C GLU A 104 24.46 25.09 14.35
N LEU A 105 23.60 25.15 13.34
CA LEU A 105 22.32 25.85 13.43
C LEU A 105 21.39 25.19 14.44
N ARG A 106 21.34 23.86 14.45
CA ARG A 106 20.59 23.10 15.47
C ARG A 106 21.08 23.40 16.88
N THR A 107 22.40 23.57 17.06
CA THR A 107 22.98 23.91 18.36
C THR A 107 22.50 25.29 18.84
N ILE A 108 22.46 26.27 17.94
CA ILE A 108 21.93 27.62 18.22
C ILE A 108 20.45 27.54 18.60
N VAL A 109 19.63 26.89 17.77
CA VAL A 109 18.17 26.75 18.02
C VAL A 109 17.91 26.03 19.35
N ASN A 110 18.59 24.90 19.60
CA ASN A 110 18.42 24.15 20.85
C ASN A 110 18.80 24.97 22.08
N THR A 111 19.81 25.83 21.98
CA THR A 111 20.20 26.74 23.06
C THR A 111 19.07 27.73 23.37
N HIS A 112 18.43 28.30 22.34
CA HIS A 112 17.25 29.16 22.52
C HIS A 112 16.06 28.40 23.11
N LEU A 113 15.75 27.20 22.60
CA LEU A 113 14.64 26.39 23.11
C LEU A 113 14.81 26.03 24.59
N ARG A 114 16.03 25.66 25.01
CA ARG A 114 16.33 25.35 26.42
C ARG A 114 16.29 26.57 27.32
N ALA A 115 16.74 27.73 26.84
CA ALA A 115 16.66 28.98 27.59
C ALA A 115 15.21 29.38 27.89
N LEU A 116 14.28 29.11 26.97
CA LEU A 116 12.84 29.34 27.17
C LEU A 116 12.25 28.44 28.27
N ALA A 117 12.64 27.17 28.31
CA ALA A 117 12.22 26.24 29.36
C ALA A 117 12.78 26.60 30.74
N ALA A 118 14.06 26.99 30.79
CA ALA A 118 14.74 27.40 32.03
C ALA A 118 14.13 28.67 32.67
N GLY A 119 13.39 29.48 31.90
CA GLY A 119 12.64 30.64 32.39
C GLY A 119 11.44 30.29 33.29
N GLY A 120 11.17 29.01 33.57
CA GLY A 120 10.09 28.55 34.44
C GLY A 120 8.71 28.52 33.78
N LEU A 121 8.66 28.62 32.45
CA LEU A 121 7.46 28.48 31.64
C LEU A 121 7.08 27.00 31.53
N ASN A 122 5.79 26.68 31.72
CA ASN A 122 5.28 25.35 31.40
C ASN A 122 5.04 25.28 29.89
N LEU A 123 5.56 24.24 29.24
CA LEU A 123 5.56 24.17 27.78
C LEU A 123 5.22 22.78 27.26
N VAL A 124 4.57 22.74 26.09
CA VAL A 124 4.34 21.56 25.27
C VAL A 124 5.16 21.75 24.00
N ALA A 125 6.26 21.01 23.89
CA ALA A 125 7.18 21.08 22.77
C ALA A 125 6.93 19.94 21.77
N GLU A 126 6.93 20.26 20.49
CA GLU A 126 6.86 19.27 19.42
C GLU A 126 8.01 19.34 18.42
N GLY A 127 8.35 18.19 17.85
CA GLY A 127 9.37 18.07 16.82
C GLY A 127 9.69 16.62 16.45
N ARG A 128 10.93 16.40 16.04
CA ARG A 128 11.45 15.08 15.62
C ARG A 128 12.48 14.51 16.58
N ASP A 129 13.07 15.36 17.42
CA ASP A 129 14.14 15.03 18.37
C ASP A 129 13.99 15.79 19.70
N ILE A 130 12.77 16.22 20.03
CA ILE A 130 12.49 16.97 21.25
C ILE A 130 12.72 16.12 22.49
N THR A 131 12.25 14.89 22.50
CA THR A 131 12.33 13.97 23.65
C THR A 131 13.74 13.44 23.86
N THR A 132 14.56 13.38 22.80
CA THR A 132 15.91 12.80 22.86
C THR A 132 17.03 13.83 22.96
N VAL A 133 16.90 14.98 22.30
CA VAL A 133 18.00 15.96 22.15
C VAL A 133 17.67 17.27 22.84
N VAL A 134 16.48 17.84 22.62
CA VAL A 134 16.15 19.18 23.12
C VAL A 134 15.83 19.16 24.61
N PHE A 135 14.90 18.30 25.03
CA PHE A 135 14.44 18.11 26.41
C PHE A 135 14.52 16.63 26.83
N PRO A 136 15.74 16.09 27.00
CA PRO A 136 15.94 14.72 27.48
C PRO A 136 15.46 14.50 28.91
N GLU A 137 15.22 15.56 29.69
CA GLU A 137 14.73 15.49 31.08
C GLU A 137 13.28 15.97 31.20
N ALA A 138 12.51 16.03 30.09
CA ALA A 138 11.11 16.40 30.14
C ALA A 138 10.30 15.46 31.04
N GLU A 139 9.38 16.01 31.84
CA GLU A 139 8.57 15.28 32.82
C GLU A 139 7.61 14.30 32.16
N CYS A 140 7.13 14.64 30.96
CA CYS A 140 6.33 13.76 30.10
C CYS A 140 6.89 13.73 28.69
N LYS A 141 7.17 12.53 28.19
CA LYS A 141 7.68 12.29 26.82
C LYS A 141 6.73 11.37 26.07
N PHE A 142 6.38 11.75 24.84
CA PHE A 142 5.48 11.00 23.98
C PHE A 142 6.11 10.79 22.61
N PHE A 143 5.92 9.62 22.03
CA PHE A 143 6.27 9.35 20.65
C PHE A 143 5.02 8.88 19.90
N LEU A 144 4.56 9.72 18.97
CA LEU A 144 3.39 9.43 18.12
C LEU A 144 3.87 8.79 16.82
N ASP A 145 3.30 7.64 16.48
CA ASP A 145 3.56 6.96 15.20
C ASP A 145 2.27 6.74 14.41
N ALA A 146 2.38 6.50 13.11
CA ALA A 146 1.28 5.99 12.30
C ALA A 146 1.80 5.37 11.00
N SER A 147 1.03 4.44 10.42
CA SER A 147 1.34 3.84 9.13
C SER A 147 1.49 4.90 8.03
N VAL A 148 2.38 4.63 7.07
CA VAL A 148 2.69 5.57 5.98
C VAL A 148 1.43 5.88 5.16
N GLU A 149 0.58 4.87 4.96
CA GLU A 149 -0.67 4.99 4.22
C GLU A 149 -1.65 5.94 4.93
N VAL A 150 -1.80 5.82 6.25
CA VAL A 150 -2.67 6.70 7.04
C VAL A 150 -2.13 8.13 7.05
N ARG A 151 -0.81 8.32 7.13
CA ARG A 151 -0.18 9.66 7.09
C ARG A 151 -0.30 10.31 5.71
N ALA A 152 -0.11 9.54 4.64
CA ALA A 152 -0.30 10.01 3.28
C ALA A 152 -1.74 10.43 3.03
N LYS A 153 -2.71 9.62 3.49
CA LYS A 153 -4.13 9.94 3.39
C LYS A 153 -4.48 11.22 4.18
N ARG A 154 -4.07 11.32 5.45
CA ARG A 154 -4.27 12.53 6.27
C ARG A 154 -3.68 13.78 5.61
N ARG A 155 -2.52 13.67 4.96
CA ARG A 155 -1.87 14.78 4.26
C ARG A 155 -2.59 15.15 2.97
N TYR A 156 -3.04 14.16 2.21
CA TYR A 156 -3.84 14.36 1.00
C TYR A 156 -5.17 15.07 1.31
N ASP A 157 -5.82 14.69 2.42
CA ASP A 157 -7.08 15.28 2.86
C ASP A 157 -6.90 16.74 3.36
N GLN A 158 -5.73 17.10 3.92
CA GLN A 158 -5.43 18.46 4.41
C GLN A 158 -4.92 19.41 3.32
N GLN A 159 -4.17 18.91 2.35
CA GLN A 159 -3.63 19.66 1.22
C GLN A 159 -3.75 18.78 -0.02
N PRO A 160 -4.81 18.96 -0.83
CA PRO A 160 -4.98 18.21 -2.06
C PRO A 160 -3.84 18.55 -3.02
N THR A 161 -2.90 17.63 -3.19
CA THR A 161 -1.85 17.71 -4.21
C THR A 161 -2.32 17.07 -5.51
N GLU A 162 -1.81 17.54 -6.64
CA GLU A 162 -2.04 16.89 -7.96
C GLU A 162 -1.44 15.48 -8.05
N MET A 163 -0.52 15.12 -7.15
CA MET A 163 0.11 13.80 -7.11
C MET A 163 -0.85 12.71 -6.61
N PRO A 164 -0.87 11.53 -7.25
CA PRO A 164 -1.69 10.40 -6.82
C PRO A 164 -1.25 9.85 -5.45
N LEU A 165 -2.21 9.39 -4.65
CA LEU A 165 -1.99 8.91 -3.28
C LEU A 165 -0.89 7.86 -3.15
N GLN A 166 -0.75 6.96 -4.13
CA GLN A 166 0.30 5.92 -4.12
C GLN A 166 1.72 6.49 -4.28
N GLU A 167 1.87 7.58 -5.01
CA GLU A 167 3.15 8.25 -5.19
C GLU A 167 3.52 9.05 -3.94
N LEU A 168 2.53 9.71 -3.32
CA LEU A 168 2.69 10.37 -2.03
C LEU A 168 3.13 9.41 -0.92
N VAL A 169 2.57 8.19 -0.87
CA VAL A 169 3.00 7.13 0.06
C VAL A 169 4.47 6.79 -0.14
N LYS A 170 4.92 6.62 -1.39
CA LYS A 170 6.34 6.32 -1.70
C LYS A 170 7.26 7.45 -1.29
N THR A 171 6.91 8.70 -1.61
CA THR A 171 7.70 9.87 -1.24
C THR A 171 7.82 10.04 0.27
N ILE A 172 6.75 9.79 1.03
CA ILE A 172 6.78 9.84 2.49
C ILE A 172 7.65 8.69 3.06
N ALA A 173 7.52 7.48 2.53
CA ALA A 173 8.32 6.33 2.96
C ALA A 173 9.82 6.53 2.72
N GLU A 174 10.20 7.06 1.57
CA GLU A 174 11.58 7.37 1.21
C GLU A 174 12.16 8.47 2.11
N ARG A 175 11.39 9.54 2.35
CA ARG A 175 11.77 10.61 3.29
C ARG A 175 11.99 10.08 4.71
N ASP A 176 11.13 9.20 5.20
CA ASP A 176 11.27 8.65 6.55
C ASP A 176 12.47 7.70 6.69
N LYS A 177 12.80 6.92 5.64
CA LYS A 177 14.03 6.11 5.60
C LYS A 177 15.26 7.00 5.69
N ILE A 178 15.27 8.10 4.94
CA ILE A 178 16.35 9.08 4.95
C ILE A 178 16.44 9.74 6.33
N ASP A 179 15.32 10.18 6.90
CA ASP A 179 15.29 10.88 8.20
C ASP A 179 15.65 9.96 9.38
N ARG A 180 15.29 8.67 9.36
CA ARG A 180 15.70 7.71 10.41
C ARG A 180 17.19 7.41 10.40
N ASN A 181 17.80 7.42 9.21
CA ASN A 181 19.22 7.07 9.03
C ASN A 181 20.16 8.29 9.13
N LYS A 182 19.66 9.47 9.49
CA LYS A 182 20.51 10.67 9.66
C LYS A 182 21.47 10.52 10.85
N PRO A 183 22.76 10.87 10.69
CA PRO A 183 23.73 10.82 11.77
C PRO A 183 23.43 11.82 12.90
N VAL A 184 22.77 12.94 12.59
CA VAL A 184 22.36 13.99 13.55
C VAL A 184 20.91 14.39 13.29
N GLY A 185 20.09 14.50 14.34
CA GLY A 185 18.68 14.89 14.23
C GLY A 185 17.75 13.81 13.65
N GLY A 186 18.19 12.55 13.64
CA GLY A 186 17.38 11.42 13.18
C GLY A 186 16.24 11.11 14.14
N LEU A 187 15.13 10.61 13.58
CA LEU A 187 13.93 10.24 14.35
C LEU A 187 14.23 9.04 15.25
N LYS A 188 14.42 9.27 16.55
CA LYS A 188 14.69 8.25 17.56
C LYS A 188 13.63 8.31 18.66
N VAL A 189 13.24 7.15 19.18
CA VAL A 189 12.32 7.05 20.32
C VAL A 189 13.15 7.11 21.60
N ALA A 190 12.82 8.05 22.50
CA ALA A 190 13.44 8.05 23.83
C ALA A 190 12.98 6.81 24.62
N PRO A 191 13.88 6.15 25.38
CA PRO A 191 13.56 4.89 26.07
C PRO A 191 12.46 5.02 27.13
N ASP A 192 12.20 6.23 27.62
CA ASP A 192 11.17 6.55 28.60
C ASP A 192 9.98 7.33 28.00
N ALA A 193 9.91 7.44 26.67
CA ALA A 193 8.75 8.02 25.99
C ALA A 193 7.59 7.02 25.90
N LEU A 194 6.37 7.49 26.15
CA LEU A 194 5.16 6.73 25.89
C LEU A 194 4.92 6.66 24.38
N TYR A 195 5.05 5.46 23.82
CA TYR A 195 4.78 5.19 22.41
C TYR A 195 3.26 5.06 22.16
N ILE A 196 2.74 5.79 21.17
CA ILE A 196 1.33 5.77 20.79
C ILE A 196 1.22 5.58 19.27
N ASP A 197 0.65 4.45 18.84
CA ASP A 197 0.30 4.23 17.44
C ASP A 197 -1.07 4.86 17.13
N SER A 198 -1.05 5.91 16.32
CA SER A 198 -2.24 6.66 15.88
C SER A 198 -2.85 6.13 14.58
N SER A 199 -2.41 4.99 14.05
CA SER A 199 -2.91 4.42 12.78
C SER A 199 -4.41 4.12 12.80
N TYR A 200 -4.92 3.68 13.95
CA TYR A 200 -6.32 3.26 14.12
C TYR A 200 -7.09 4.13 15.12
N LEU A 201 -6.44 5.17 15.65
CA LEU A 201 -7.01 6.06 16.64
C LEU A 201 -7.42 7.39 15.99
N THR A 202 -8.53 7.93 16.46
CA THR A 202 -8.94 9.31 16.17
C THR A 202 -8.04 10.30 16.91
N ILE A 203 -8.01 11.55 16.45
CA ILE A 203 -7.22 12.61 17.10
C ILE A 203 -7.65 12.78 18.56
N ASP A 204 -8.96 12.69 18.83
CA ASP A 204 -9.53 12.83 20.17
C ASP A 204 -9.10 11.68 21.10
N GLU A 205 -9.07 10.43 20.61
CA GLU A 205 -8.60 9.28 21.40
C GLU A 205 -7.10 9.38 21.74
N VAL A 206 -6.28 9.86 20.79
CA VAL A 206 -4.86 10.11 21.05
C VAL A 206 -4.69 11.24 22.06
N TYR A 207 -5.44 12.33 21.90
CA TYR A 207 -5.46 13.46 22.83
C TYR A 207 -5.84 13.04 24.26
N ASP A 208 -6.90 12.23 24.42
CA ASP A 208 -7.33 11.72 25.73
C ASP A 208 -6.29 10.78 26.36
N THR A 209 -5.55 10.02 25.54
CA THR A 209 -4.48 9.14 26.01
C THR A 209 -3.30 9.95 26.52
N VAL A 210 -2.87 10.96 25.76
CA VAL A 210 -1.79 11.87 26.16
C VAL A 210 -2.17 12.63 27.43
N LEU A 211 -3.38 13.18 27.51
CA LEU A 211 -3.84 13.88 28.70
C LEU A 211 -3.90 12.99 29.93
N ARG A 212 -4.43 11.76 29.80
CA ARG A 212 -4.47 10.82 30.93
C ARG A 212 -3.08 10.52 31.47
N ALA A 213 -2.09 10.34 30.59
CA ALA A 213 -0.71 10.13 30.99
C ALA A 213 -0.13 11.35 31.71
N ILE A 214 -0.38 12.57 31.20
CA ILE A 214 0.08 13.82 31.83
C ILE A 214 -0.57 14.00 33.21
N PHE A 215 -1.90 13.83 33.32
CA PHE A 215 -2.60 13.95 34.60
C PHE A 215 -2.17 12.89 35.62
N ALA A 216 -1.93 11.64 35.18
CA ALA A 216 -1.40 10.61 36.06
C ALA A 216 -0.02 10.99 36.61
N ARG A 217 0.83 11.63 35.79
CA ARG A 217 2.15 12.12 36.22
C ARG A 217 2.04 13.28 37.21
N ILE A 218 1.20 14.27 36.92
CA ILE A 218 0.93 15.41 37.80
C ILE A 218 0.33 14.96 39.14
N GLN A 219 -0.56 13.97 39.15
CA GLN A 219 -1.16 13.43 40.38
C GLN A 219 -0.19 12.56 41.19
N GLY A 220 0.71 11.83 40.53
CA GLY A 220 1.77 11.06 41.19
C GLY A 220 2.76 11.96 41.93
N GLU A 221 3.19 13.06 41.29
CA GLU A 221 4.07 14.06 41.92
C GLU A 221 3.41 14.76 43.12
N ASN A 222 2.10 15.00 43.07
CA ASN A 222 1.35 15.60 44.18
C ASN A 222 1.30 14.68 45.41
N LYS A 223 1.16 13.35 45.21
CA LYS A 223 1.22 12.37 46.30
C LYS A 223 2.62 12.24 46.90
N ASP A 224 3.67 12.37 46.10
CA ASP A 224 5.06 12.36 46.56
C ASP A 224 5.46 13.68 47.24
N GLN A 225 4.89 14.81 46.83
CA GLN A 225 5.02 16.10 47.53
C GLN A 225 4.21 16.13 48.83
N GLU A 226 2.98 15.61 48.85
CA GLU A 226 2.19 15.45 50.08
C GLU A 226 2.90 14.51 51.05
N ARG A 227 3.44 13.37 50.58
CA ARG A 227 4.29 12.47 51.39
C ARG A 227 5.56 13.12 51.91
N LYS A 228 6.27 13.92 51.10
CA LYS A 228 7.45 14.66 51.56
C LYS A 228 7.12 15.78 52.56
N VAL A 229 5.95 16.39 52.47
CA VAL A 229 5.47 17.39 53.45
C VAL A 229 5.00 16.70 54.75
N GLU A 230 4.44 15.50 54.65
CA GLU A 230 4.11 14.64 55.80
C GLU A 230 5.39 14.12 56.49
N GLU A 231 6.38 13.61 55.73
CA GLU A 231 7.68 13.14 56.26
C GLU A 231 8.49 14.28 56.91
N VAL A 232 8.44 15.51 56.36
CA VAL A 232 9.10 16.67 56.98
C VAL A 232 8.37 17.15 58.25
N LYS A 233 7.05 16.89 58.37
CA LYS A 233 6.30 17.10 59.61
C LYS A 233 6.61 16.03 60.67
N GLU A 234 6.76 14.77 60.26
CA GLU A 234 7.06 13.64 61.15
C GLU A 234 8.49 13.70 61.70
N VAL A 235 9.44 14.26 60.94
CA VAL A 235 10.85 14.39 61.37
C VAL A 235 11.09 15.54 62.37
N LEU A 236 10.12 16.45 62.56
CA LEU A 236 10.23 17.56 63.52
C LEU A 236 9.58 17.28 64.90
N GLU A 237 8.98 16.11 65.12
CA GLU A 237 8.27 15.81 66.38
C GLU A 237 8.84 14.67 67.24
N THR A 238 10.01 14.11 66.92
CA THR A 238 10.62 13.09 67.80
C THR A 238 12.11 13.32 68.02
N GLN A 239 12.41 14.12 69.04
CA GLN A 239 13.62 13.96 69.86
C GLN A 239 13.27 14.09 71.35
N SER A 240 13.20 12.95 72.05
CA SER A 240 13.76 12.80 73.40
C SER A 240 13.70 11.33 73.85
N GLU A 241 14.87 10.77 74.15
CA GLU A 241 15.11 9.57 74.97
C GLU A 241 16.01 10.00 76.15
N PRO A 242 16.27 9.19 77.20
CA PRO A 242 15.43 8.22 77.91
C PRO A 242 15.61 8.29 79.46
N GLN A 243 14.81 7.53 80.24
CA GLN A 243 15.16 7.19 81.63
C GLN A 243 14.88 5.72 81.97
N ARG A 244 15.92 5.05 82.49
CA ARG A 244 16.01 3.63 82.84
C ARG A 244 15.67 3.39 84.33
N LYS A 245 15.22 2.15 84.60
CA LYS A 245 15.19 1.38 85.87
C LYS A 245 13.83 1.25 86.58
N ALA A 246 12.95 0.37 86.08
CA ALA A 246 11.89 -0.25 86.88
C ALA A 246 11.35 -1.61 86.34
N ASP A 247 11.59 -2.00 85.08
CA ASP A 247 10.73 -3.03 84.44
C ASP A 247 11.26 -4.48 84.40
N MET A 248 12.30 -4.83 85.15
CA MET A 248 12.77 -6.23 85.14
C MET A 248 11.90 -7.15 86.01
N GLN A 249 11.27 -6.59 87.04
CA GLN A 249 10.44 -7.34 87.98
C GLN A 249 9.03 -7.61 87.41
N THR A 250 8.53 -6.69 86.58
CA THR A 250 7.23 -6.78 85.89
C THR A 250 7.25 -7.81 84.74
N MET A 251 8.33 -7.84 83.96
CA MET A 251 8.47 -8.80 82.85
C MET A 251 8.59 -10.26 83.32
N LEU A 252 9.21 -10.50 84.48
CA LEU A 252 9.30 -11.85 85.07
C LEU A 252 7.96 -12.36 85.61
N GLN A 253 7.10 -11.44 86.07
CA GLN A 253 5.77 -11.79 86.55
C GLN A 253 4.80 -12.07 85.39
N GLU A 254 4.87 -11.29 84.29
CA GLU A 254 4.15 -11.57 83.05
C GLU A 254 4.55 -12.92 82.42
N HIS A 255 5.83 -13.29 82.48
CA HIS A 255 6.30 -14.55 81.90
C HIS A 255 5.89 -15.79 82.71
N TYR A 256 5.64 -15.64 84.03
CA TYR A 256 5.15 -16.71 84.89
C TYR A 256 3.63 -16.89 84.78
N LEU A 257 2.87 -15.79 84.67
CA LEU A 257 1.42 -15.82 84.42
C LEU A 257 1.07 -16.40 83.04
N LYS A 258 1.91 -16.20 82.00
CA LYS A 258 1.76 -16.83 80.68
C LYS A 258 1.99 -18.34 80.65
N SER A 259 2.54 -18.93 81.71
CA SER A 259 2.75 -20.39 81.80
C SER A 259 1.59 -21.16 82.44
N LEU A 260 0.58 -20.42 82.92
CA LEU A 260 -0.71 -20.94 83.38
C LEU A 260 -1.80 -20.47 82.40
N ASP A 261 -1.71 -20.90 81.14
CA ASP A 261 -2.80 -20.70 80.19
C ASP A 261 -4.01 -21.52 80.68
N GLU A 262 -5.04 -20.82 81.18
CA GLU A 262 -6.37 -21.38 81.32
C GLU A 262 -6.87 -21.69 79.90
N ILE A 263 -6.79 -22.96 79.48
CA ILE A 263 -7.31 -23.38 78.17
C ILE A 263 -8.77 -22.92 78.05
N GLU A 264 -9.12 -22.07 77.08
CA GLU A 264 -10.48 -21.50 76.93
C GLU A 264 -11.40 -22.40 76.10
N ASP A 265 -12.73 -22.29 76.29
CA ASP A 265 -13.72 -23.03 75.49
C ASP A 265 -13.62 -22.60 74.00
N GLY A 266 -13.46 -23.56 73.09
CA GLY A 266 -13.25 -23.30 71.66
C GLY A 266 -11.78 -23.19 71.21
N GLN A 267 -10.82 -23.40 72.12
CA GLN A 267 -9.40 -23.50 71.79
C GLN A 267 -9.06 -24.84 71.12
N LEU A 268 -8.14 -24.79 70.16
CA LEU A 268 -7.65 -25.94 69.40
C LEU A 268 -6.38 -26.45 70.09
N VAL A 269 -6.41 -27.70 70.54
CA VAL A 269 -5.37 -28.31 71.37
C VAL A 269 -4.92 -29.61 70.70
N THR A 270 -3.63 -29.92 70.76
CA THR A 270 -3.08 -31.21 70.34
C THR A 270 -3.22 -32.20 71.49
N GLY A 271 -3.85 -33.34 71.24
CA GLY A 271 -3.98 -34.40 72.22
C GLY A 271 -3.53 -35.76 71.70
N THR A 272 -3.08 -36.62 72.60
CA THR A 272 -2.60 -37.98 72.28
C THR A 272 -3.68 -39.01 72.57
N VAL A 273 -3.96 -39.92 71.64
CA VAL A 273 -4.95 -40.99 71.85
C VAL A 273 -4.44 -41.98 72.89
N VAL A 274 -5.10 -42.05 74.04
CA VAL A 274 -4.72 -42.96 75.14
C VAL A 274 -5.44 -44.30 75.01
N GLN A 275 -6.73 -44.27 74.64
CA GLN A 275 -7.54 -45.47 74.56
C GLN A 275 -8.62 -45.35 73.48
N VAL A 276 -8.84 -46.44 72.73
CA VAL A 276 -9.89 -46.56 71.72
C VAL A 276 -10.85 -47.67 72.16
N ASN A 277 -12.10 -47.32 72.48
CA ASN A 277 -13.18 -48.25 72.73
C ASN A 277 -14.14 -48.29 71.52
N ASN A 278 -15.05 -49.27 71.46
CA ASN A 278 -16.00 -49.44 70.33
C ASN A 278 -16.99 -48.28 70.14
N GLU A 279 -17.17 -47.40 71.12
CA GLU A 279 -18.05 -46.22 71.01
C GLU A 279 -17.31 -44.88 71.16
N TYR A 280 -16.16 -44.86 71.86
CA TYR A 280 -15.47 -43.63 72.24
C TYR A 280 -13.94 -43.76 72.17
N VAL A 281 -13.29 -42.69 71.72
CA VAL A 281 -11.84 -42.49 71.76
C VAL A 281 -11.52 -41.51 72.88
N PHE A 282 -10.64 -41.91 73.78
CA PHE A 282 -10.10 -41.08 74.85
C PHE A 282 -8.77 -40.47 74.41
N VAL A 283 -8.68 -39.14 74.51
CA VAL A 283 -7.53 -38.36 74.10
C VAL A 283 -7.06 -37.51 75.28
N ASP A 284 -5.78 -37.62 75.62
CA ASP A 284 -5.14 -36.75 76.60
C ASP A 284 -4.75 -35.43 75.95
N VAL A 285 -5.31 -34.33 76.44
CA VAL A 285 -5.08 -32.96 75.96
C VAL A 285 -4.24 -32.13 76.94
N GLY A 286 -3.59 -32.77 77.92
CA GLY A 286 -2.73 -32.08 78.90
C GLY A 286 -3.51 -31.31 79.97
N TYR A 287 -4.78 -31.67 80.20
CA TYR A 287 -5.65 -31.09 81.25
C TYR A 287 -5.96 -32.12 82.34
N LYS A 288 -6.63 -31.69 83.43
CA LYS A 288 -6.95 -32.53 84.60
C LYS A 288 -7.77 -33.80 84.30
N SER A 289 -8.33 -33.95 83.10
CA SER A 289 -9.16 -35.10 82.72
C SER A 289 -9.04 -35.40 81.23
N GLU A 290 -9.15 -36.67 80.87
CA GLU A 290 -9.12 -37.14 79.48
C GLU A 290 -10.34 -36.63 78.70
N GLY A 291 -10.11 -36.25 77.45
CA GLY A 291 -11.15 -35.82 76.53
C GLY A 291 -11.80 -37.00 75.82
N ARG A 292 -13.14 -36.96 75.67
CA ARG A 292 -13.93 -38.02 75.02
C ARG A 292 -14.42 -37.58 73.65
N ILE A 293 -14.12 -38.37 72.63
CA ILE A 293 -14.59 -38.18 71.24
C ILE A 293 -15.38 -39.43 70.83
N ALA A 294 -16.52 -39.26 70.17
CA ALA A 294 -17.25 -40.40 69.58
C ALA A 294 -16.49 -40.95 68.36
N LEU A 295 -16.47 -42.28 68.19
CA LEU A 295 -15.83 -42.92 67.03
C LEU A 295 -16.39 -42.42 65.69
N ASP A 296 -17.67 -42.05 65.65
CA ASP A 296 -18.35 -41.48 64.48
C ASP A 296 -17.75 -40.14 64.00
N GLU A 297 -16.95 -39.47 64.84
CA GLU A 297 -16.24 -38.25 64.45
C GLU A 297 -14.92 -38.52 63.71
N PHE A 298 -14.51 -39.78 63.58
CA PHE A 298 -13.29 -40.17 62.88
C PHE A 298 -13.59 -40.82 61.53
N THR A 299 -13.06 -40.25 60.44
CA THR A 299 -13.11 -40.87 59.09
C THR A 299 -12.26 -42.15 59.01
N THR A 300 -11.22 -42.25 59.83
CA THR A 300 -10.33 -43.41 59.98
C THR A 300 -10.06 -43.63 61.47
N VAL A 301 -10.26 -44.86 61.95
CA VAL A 301 -10.05 -45.21 63.37
C VAL A 301 -8.57 -44.98 63.72
N PRO A 302 -8.24 -44.07 64.64
CA PRO A 302 -6.85 -43.81 65.04
C PRO A 302 -6.30 -44.96 65.89
N ALA A 303 -4.97 -45.13 65.87
CA ALA A 303 -4.30 -46.07 66.76
C ALA A 303 -4.04 -45.43 68.13
N VAL A 304 -3.88 -46.26 69.16
CA VAL A 304 -3.43 -45.80 70.49
C VAL A 304 -2.02 -45.22 70.35
N GLY A 305 -1.84 -43.96 70.75
CA GLY A 305 -0.59 -43.21 70.62
C GLY A 305 -0.57 -42.15 69.51
N ASP A 306 -1.60 -42.06 68.66
CA ASP A 306 -1.65 -41.04 67.60
C ASP A 306 -1.91 -39.64 68.17
N GLU A 307 -1.21 -38.63 67.65
CA GLU A 307 -1.48 -37.22 67.94
C GLU A 307 -2.64 -36.71 67.07
N VAL A 308 -3.66 -36.14 67.72
CA VAL A 308 -4.85 -35.58 67.07
C VAL A 308 -5.10 -34.15 67.54
N LYS A 309 -5.37 -33.25 66.59
CA LYS A 309 -5.82 -31.89 66.88
C LYS A 309 -7.31 -31.92 67.21
N VAL A 310 -7.69 -31.40 68.36
CA VAL A 310 -9.06 -31.46 68.89
C VAL A 310 -9.48 -30.10 69.44
N MET A 311 -10.76 -29.78 69.34
CA MET A 311 -11.31 -28.55 69.90
C MET A 311 -12.08 -28.84 71.18
N ILE A 312 -11.84 -28.07 72.24
CA ILE A 312 -12.58 -28.18 73.49
C ILE A 312 -13.95 -27.54 73.31
N VAL A 313 -15.01 -28.34 73.44
CA VAL A 313 -16.39 -27.90 73.28
C VAL A 313 -16.99 -27.50 74.62
N ASN A 314 -16.70 -28.26 75.69
CA ASN A 314 -17.20 -27.97 77.02
C ASN A 314 -16.31 -28.61 78.10
N LYS A 315 -15.98 -27.84 79.15
CA LYS A 315 -15.15 -28.26 80.29
C LYS A 315 -15.90 -29.08 81.35
N GLU A 316 -17.23 -29.00 81.41
CA GLU A 316 -18.02 -29.65 82.46
C GLU A 316 -19.09 -30.60 81.89
N GLY A 317 -18.68 -31.82 81.54
CA GLY A 317 -19.61 -32.94 81.39
C GLY A 317 -20.17 -33.42 82.74
N LYS A 318 -21.24 -34.23 82.72
CA LYS A 318 -21.94 -34.78 83.91
C LYS A 318 -21.08 -35.67 84.86
N GLY A 319 -19.76 -35.69 84.71
CA GLY A 319 -18.82 -36.48 85.50
C GLY A 319 -17.37 -36.01 85.44
N GLY A 320 -17.11 -34.72 85.16
CA GLY A 320 -15.75 -34.15 85.14
C GLY A 320 -14.91 -34.46 83.89
N GLN A 321 -15.51 -35.06 82.86
CA GLN A 321 -14.85 -35.33 81.58
C GLN A 321 -15.01 -34.15 80.61
N ILE A 322 -13.95 -33.86 79.85
CA ILE A 322 -13.94 -32.78 78.84
C ILE A 322 -14.55 -33.33 77.55
N VAL A 323 -15.51 -32.61 76.97
CA VAL A 323 -16.04 -32.94 75.64
C VAL A 323 -15.19 -32.22 74.61
N ILE A 324 -14.48 -33.01 73.81
CA ILE A 324 -13.65 -32.53 72.70
C ILE A 324 -14.25 -33.05 71.39
N SER A 325 -14.16 -32.25 70.33
CA SER A 325 -14.62 -32.67 69.01
C SER A 325 -13.50 -32.51 67.98
N LYS A 326 -13.22 -33.60 67.26
CA LYS A 326 -12.31 -33.59 66.12
C LYS A 326 -12.97 -32.94 64.91
N LYS A 327 -14.25 -33.26 64.68
CA LYS A 327 -15.04 -32.69 63.57
C LYS A 327 -15.05 -31.15 63.58
N ARG A 328 -15.17 -30.54 64.76
CA ARG A 328 -15.12 -29.07 64.90
C ARG A 328 -13.73 -28.48 64.68
N ALA A 329 -12.68 -29.20 65.05
CA ALA A 329 -11.29 -28.80 64.79
C ALA A 329 -10.99 -28.81 63.29
N ASP A 330 -11.37 -29.88 62.59
CA ASP A 330 -11.20 -30.02 61.14
C ASP A 330 -11.94 -28.91 60.36
N ILE A 331 -13.15 -28.54 60.81
CA ILE A 331 -13.92 -27.43 60.22
C ILE A 331 -13.19 -26.10 60.40
N LYS A 332 -12.61 -25.82 61.58
CA LYS A 332 -11.91 -24.56 61.85
C LYS A 332 -10.59 -24.46 61.09
N GLU A 333 -9.79 -25.53 61.06
CA GLU A 333 -8.54 -25.60 60.29
C GLU A 333 -8.81 -25.43 58.78
N ARG A 334 -9.81 -26.13 58.25
CA ARG A 334 -10.26 -25.94 56.86
C ARG A 334 -10.80 -24.53 56.62
N THR A 335 -11.51 -23.93 57.58
CA THR A 335 -11.98 -22.53 57.46
C THR A 335 -10.81 -21.56 57.34
N GLU A 336 -9.75 -21.75 58.14
CA GLU A 336 -8.51 -20.97 58.07
C GLU A 336 -7.86 -21.11 56.70
N VAL A 337 -7.67 -22.35 56.22
CA VAL A 337 -7.07 -22.65 54.90
C VAL A 337 -7.91 -22.07 53.76
N LEU A 338 -9.24 -22.19 53.82
CA LEU A 338 -10.14 -21.65 52.79
C LEU A 338 -10.20 -20.12 52.82
N LYS A 339 -10.05 -19.50 54.00
CA LYS A 339 -9.95 -18.04 54.15
C LYS A 339 -8.63 -17.53 53.58
N GLU A 340 -7.51 -18.17 53.91
CA GLU A 340 -6.22 -17.88 53.29
C GLU A 340 -6.25 -18.10 51.78
N ALA A 341 -6.91 -19.16 51.31
CA ALA A 341 -7.08 -19.43 49.88
C ALA A 341 -7.94 -18.39 49.17
N ALA A 342 -8.94 -17.82 49.85
CA ALA A 342 -9.75 -16.71 49.33
C ALA A 342 -8.95 -15.39 49.28
N GLU A 343 -8.13 -15.11 50.29
CA GLU A 343 -7.27 -13.92 50.33
C GLU A 343 -6.13 -13.99 49.30
N THR A 344 -5.50 -15.14 49.16
CA THR A 344 -4.38 -15.39 48.21
C THR A 344 -4.86 -15.80 46.81
N ARG A 345 -6.17 -16.01 46.62
CA ARG A 345 -6.77 -16.58 45.40
C ARG A 345 -6.07 -17.85 44.92
N SER A 346 -5.78 -18.75 45.85
CA SER A 346 -5.13 -20.03 45.57
C SER A 346 -6.14 -21.09 45.11
N PRO A 347 -5.74 -22.06 44.26
CA PRO A 347 -6.63 -23.08 43.75
C PRO A 347 -6.98 -24.12 44.83
N VAL A 348 -8.27 -24.33 45.06
CA VAL A 348 -8.82 -25.31 46.00
C VAL A 348 -9.45 -26.45 45.21
N MET A 349 -9.15 -27.70 45.60
CA MET A 349 -9.76 -28.87 44.97
C MET A 349 -11.23 -28.99 45.40
N GLY A 350 -12.13 -29.17 44.43
CA GLY A 350 -13.56 -29.36 44.68
C GLY A 350 -14.19 -30.35 43.70
N LYS A 351 -15.39 -30.85 44.02
CA LYS A 351 -16.12 -31.81 43.19
C LYS A 351 -17.53 -31.33 42.90
N PHE A 352 -17.96 -31.38 41.65
CA PHE A 352 -19.35 -31.09 41.29
C PHE A 352 -20.30 -32.15 41.87
N VAL A 353 -21.23 -31.75 42.73
CA VAL A 353 -22.22 -32.63 43.37
C VAL A 353 -23.54 -32.61 42.62
N LYS A 354 -24.08 -31.42 42.36
CA LYS A 354 -25.45 -31.28 41.85
C LYS A 354 -25.62 -30.03 40.99
N VAL A 355 -26.49 -30.11 39.99
CA VAL A 355 -26.93 -28.95 39.20
C VAL A 355 -28.11 -28.28 39.91
N ILE A 356 -28.03 -26.96 40.11
CA ILE A 356 -29.10 -26.13 40.69
C ILE A 356 -29.50 -25.03 39.70
N LYS A 357 -30.67 -24.39 39.91
CA LYS A 357 -31.15 -23.30 39.02
C LYS A 357 -30.12 -22.16 38.97
N GLY A 358 -29.37 -22.07 37.86
CA GLY A 358 -28.37 -21.02 37.61
C GLY A 358 -26.90 -21.42 37.82
N GLY A 359 -26.59 -22.66 38.20
CA GLY A 359 -25.19 -23.09 38.41
C GLY A 359 -25.04 -24.50 38.96
N PHE A 360 -23.87 -24.79 39.50
CA PHE A 360 -23.49 -26.06 40.10
C PHE A 360 -23.21 -25.90 41.60
N GLU A 361 -23.54 -26.92 42.37
CA GLU A 361 -23.10 -27.10 43.75
C GLU A 361 -21.81 -27.91 43.75
N VAL A 362 -20.75 -27.32 44.31
CA VAL A 362 -19.39 -27.88 44.36
C VAL A 362 -19.04 -28.17 45.81
N ASP A 363 -18.67 -29.41 46.11
CA ASP A 363 -18.14 -29.78 47.41
C ASP A 363 -16.65 -29.44 47.49
N LEU A 364 -16.27 -28.61 48.46
CA LEU A 364 -14.89 -28.20 48.74
C LEU A 364 -14.24 -29.02 49.88
N GLY A 365 -14.95 -30.05 50.36
CA GLY A 365 -14.54 -30.95 51.44
C GLY A 365 -15.03 -30.50 52.82
N SER A 366 -15.04 -31.44 53.79
CA SER A 366 -15.40 -31.21 55.21
C SER A 366 -16.73 -30.47 55.42
N GLU A 367 -17.78 -30.87 54.67
CA GLU A 367 -19.14 -30.29 54.68
C GLU A 367 -19.26 -28.84 54.14
N PHE A 368 -18.22 -28.28 53.51
CA PHE A 368 -18.29 -26.97 52.86
C PHE A 368 -18.82 -27.06 51.43
N LEU A 369 -20.01 -26.51 51.20
CA LEU A 369 -20.65 -26.43 49.89
C LEU A 369 -20.44 -25.05 49.24
N GLY A 370 -19.86 -25.06 48.04
CA GLY A 370 -19.70 -23.91 47.16
C GLY A 370 -20.76 -23.88 46.06
N PHE A 371 -21.05 -22.67 45.56
CA PHE A 371 -21.89 -22.44 44.39
C PHE A 371 -21.04 -21.91 43.24
N CYS A 372 -21.06 -22.62 42.11
CA CYS A 372 -20.40 -22.21 40.87
C CYS A 372 -21.45 -21.78 39.83
N PRO A 373 -21.55 -20.48 39.49
CA PRO A 373 -22.43 -20.04 38.40
C PRO A 373 -22.07 -20.72 37.07
N LEU A 374 -23.06 -21.00 36.21
CA LEU A 374 -22.85 -21.59 34.87
C LEU A 374 -21.81 -20.83 34.03
N SER A 375 -21.75 -19.50 34.16
CA SER A 375 -20.79 -18.64 33.45
C SER A 375 -19.35 -18.70 33.99
N LYS A 376 -19.16 -19.27 35.19
CA LYS A 376 -17.86 -19.41 35.88
C LYS A 376 -17.36 -20.86 35.96
N ALA A 377 -18.12 -21.81 35.40
CA ALA A 377 -17.82 -23.24 35.43
C ALA A 377 -16.78 -23.65 34.38
N ASP A 378 -16.72 -22.96 33.23
CA ASP A 378 -15.76 -23.23 32.17
C ASP A 378 -15.51 -21.96 31.32
N VAL A 379 -14.42 -21.96 30.53
CA VAL A 379 -14.07 -20.90 29.59
C VAL A 379 -14.98 -20.96 28.36
N VAL A 380 -15.37 -22.16 27.95
CA VAL A 380 -16.34 -22.40 26.88
C VAL A 380 -17.74 -22.57 27.47
N ARG A 381 -18.77 -22.10 26.78
CA ARG A 381 -20.14 -22.26 27.24
C ARG A 381 -20.48 -23.77 27.27
N VAL A 382 -20.78 -24.29 28.45
CA VAL A 382 -21.16 -25.68 28.63
C VAL A 382 -22.56 -25.89 28.03
N GLU A 383 -22.65 -26.66 26.96
CA GLU A 383 -23.93 -26.96 26.27
C GLU A 383 -24.75 -27.99 27.06
N ASP A 384 -24.09 -28.95 27.73
CA ASP A 384 -24.72 -30.01 28.51
C ASP A 384 -24.29 -30.02 29.99
N PRO A 385 -25.10 -29.47 30.91
CA PRO A 385 -24.78 -29.38 32.34
C PRO A 385 -24.62 -30.73 33.07
N GLU A 386 -25.14 -31.84 32.53
CA GLU A 386 -25.10 -33.14 33.21
C GLU A 386 -23.75 -33.84 33.11
N THR A 387 -22.94 -33.51 32.11
CA THR A 387 -21.62 -34.14 31.86
C THR A 387 -20.55 -33.75 32.89
N MET A 388 -20.80 -32.69 33.66
CA MET A 388 -19.84 -32.11 34.60
C MET A 388 -19.98 -32.65 36.03
N ILE A 389 -21.00 -33.45 36.31
CA ILE A 389 -21.27 -33.99 37.66
C ILE A 389 -20.22 -35.05 38.01
N GLY A 390 -19.60 -34.93 39.18
CA GLY A 390 -18.64 -35.90 39.69
C GLY A 390 -17.18 -35.66 39.31
N ILE A 391 -16.88 -34.69 38.43
CA ILE A 391 -15.50 -34.30 38.12
C ILE A 391 -14.92 -33.53 39.31
N ALA A 392 -13.76 -33.99 39.79
CA ALA A 392 -12.96 -33.26 40.77
C ALA A 392 -11.94 -32.39 40.02
N ASP A 393 -11.95 -31.09 40.29
CA ASP A 393 -11.05 -30.12 39.65
C ASP A 393 -10.70 -28.99 40.63
N TYR A 394 -9.82 -28.09 40.22
CA TYR A 394 -9.42 -26.93 41.02
C TYR A 394 -10.31 -25.72 40.76
N PHE A 395 -10.67 -25.03 41.83
CA PHE A 395 -11.55 -23.87 41.85
C PHE A 395 -10.91 -22.72 42.62
N VAL A 396 -11.15 -21.49 42.18
CA VAL A 396 -10.79 -20.28 42.93
C VAL A 396 -12.03 -19.77 43.66
N ILE A 397 -11.88 -19.36 44.91
CA ILE A 397 -12.97 -18.79 45.71
C ILE A 397 -13.04 -17.28 45.43
N ASP A 398 -14.16 -16.83 44.85
CA ASP A 398 -14.42 -15.42 44.53
C ASP A 398 -14.98 -14.66 45.74
N LYS A 399 -15.89 -15.32 46.47
CA LYS A 399 -16.46 -14.79 47.71
C LYS A 399 -16.56 -15.87 48.76
N PHE A 400 -15.82 -15.67 49.86
CA PHE A 400 -15.90 -16.50 51.05
C PHE A 400 -16.87 -15.87 52.05
N HIS A 401 -17.84 -16.65 52.53
CA HIS A 401 -18.75 -16.22 53.59
C HIS A 401 -18.56 -17.12 54.82
N THR A 402 -18.29 -16.51 55.97
CA THR A 402 -18.06 -17.25 57.22
C THR A 402 -19.39 -17.66 57.84
N GLY A 403 -19.79 -18.93 57.70
CA GLY A 403 -20.95 -19.49 58.40
C GLY A 403 -21.32 -20.92 57.98
N MET A 404 -21.82 -21.73 58.92
CA MET A 404 -22.14 -23.16 58.79
C MET A 404 -23.16 -23.54 57.69
N LYS A 405 -23.76 -22.59 56.96
CA LYS A 405 -24.82 -22.85 55.95
C LYS A 405 -24.84 -21.87 54.76
N LEU A 406 -23.76 -21.16 54.43
CA LEU A 406 -23.78 -20.18 53.33
C LEU A 406 -22.79 -20.55 52.21
N LYS A 407 -23.32 -20.50 50.98
CA LYS A 407 -22.70 -20.97 49.74
C LYS A 407 -21.56 -20.03 49.33
N SER A 408 -20.31 -20.50 49.44
CA SER A 408 -19.14 -19.79 48.90
C SER A 408 -19.20 -19.77 47.37
N VAL A 409 -18.95 -18.61 46.74
CA VAL A 409 -18.99 -18.55 45.26
C VAL A 409 -17.63 -18.97 44.72
N VAL A 410 -17.62 -20.00 43.87
CA VAL A 410 -16.40 -20.57 43.30
C VAL A 410 -16.37 -20.43 41.77
N SER A 411 -15.17 -20.26 41.24
CA SER A 411 -14.88 -20.00 39.82
C SER A 411 -13.82 -20.98 39.34
N ARG A 412 -14.19 -21.88 38.43
CA ARG A 412 -13.25 -22.77 37.73
C ARG A 412 -12.57 -22.06 36.56
N ARG A 413 -13.29 -21.13 35.93
CA ARG A 413 -12.80 -20.30 34.83
C ARG A 413 -11.52 -19.54 35.16
N GLU A 414 -11.44 -18.94 36.35
CA GLU A 414 -10.25 -18.18 36.77
C GLU A 414 -8.99 -19.05 36.92
N TYR A 415 -9.16 -20.29 37.39
CA TYR A 415 -8.06 -21.26 37.44
C TYR A 415 -7.59 -21.64 36.03
N LEU A 416 -8.53 -21.93 35.14
CA LEU A 416 -8.22 -22.25 33.74
C LEU A 416 -7.55 -21.07 33.02
N GLU A 417 -7.99 -19.83 33.26
CA GLU A 417 -7.35 -18.62 32.70
C GLU A 417 -5.91 -18.42 33.20
N LYS A 418 -5.63 -18.68 34.49
CA LYS A 418 -4.27 -18.66 35.04
C LYS A 418 -3.38 -19.72 34.36
N LYS A 419 -3.88 -20.95 34.22
CA LYS A 419 -3.16 -22.05 33.56
C LYS A 419 -2.90 -21.77 32.08
N ILE A 420 -3.88 -21.17 31.39
CA ILE A 420 -3.72 -20.67 30.02
C ILE A 420 -2.62 -19.60 29.96
N LYS A 421 -2.57 -18.68 30.92
CA LYS A 421 -1.53 -17.64 30.99
C LYS A 421 -0.12 -18.22 31.21
N GLU A 422 0.02 -19.19 32.11
CA GLU A 422 1.30 -19.88 32.34
C GLU A 422 1.75 -20.67 31.10
N ASN A 423 0.83 -21.38 30.43
CA ASN A 423 1.13 -22.08 29.20
C ASN A 423 1.49 -21.11 28.06
N LYS A 424 0.85 -19.93 28.01
CA LYS A 424 1.22 -18.84 27.09
C LYS A 424 2.66 -18.40 27.33
N GLU A 425 3.02 -18.03 28.56
CA GLU A 425 4.38 -17.57 28.87
C GLU A 425 5.44 -18.64 28.54
N LYS A 426 5.15 -19.91 28.83
CA LYS A 426 6.01 -21.04 28.43
C LYS A 426 6.13 -21.18 26.91
N PHE A 427 5.04 -21.00 26.18
CA PHE A 427 5.04 -21.10 24.71
C PHE A 427 5.82 -19.95 24.06
N PHE A 428 5.61 -18.70 24.48
CA PHE A 428 6.36 -17.54 23.97
C PHE A 428 7.87 -17.60 24.28
N THR A 429 8.27 -18.26 25.38
CA THR A 429 9.69 -18.41 25.73
C THR A 429 10.37 -19.53 24.93
N THR A 430 9.62 -20.57 24.54
CA THR A 430 10.17 -21.77 23.92
C THR A 430 10.20 -21.69 22.39
N VAL A 431 9.21 -21.04 21.79
CA VAL A 431 8.96 -21.12 20.34
C VAL A 431 9.59 -19.95 19.58
N LYS A 432 10.33 -20.27 18.51
CA LYS A 432 10.93 -19.29 17.59
C LYS A 432 10.16 -19.22 16.28
N ILE A 433 10.34 -18.10 15.57
CA ILE A 433 9.82 -17.92 14.22
C ILE A 433 10.42 -19.00 13.31
N GLY A 434 9.55 -19.82 12.71
CA GLY A 434 9.93 -20.93 11.83
C GLY A 434 9.73 -22.34 12.40
N ASP A 435 9.38 -22.49 13.68
CA ASP A 435 9.11 -23.80 14.29
C ASP A 435 7.80 -24.42 13.80
N VAL A 436 7.73 -25.75 13.83
CA VAL A 436 6.52 -26.52 13.50
C VAL A 436 5.69 -26.71 14.76
N VAL A 437 4.42 -26.31 14.70
CA VAL A 437 3.46 -26.37 15.80
C VAL A 437 2.25 -27.18 15.40
N GLU A 438 1.74 -27.99 16.32
CA GLU A 438 0.50 -28.75 16.14
C GLU A 438 -0.69 -27.97 16.64
N GLY A 439 -1.73 -27.87 15.80
CA GLY A 439 -2.91 -27.09 16.12
C GLY A 439 -4.21 -27.73 15.66
N THR A 440 -5.27 -27.50 16.43
CA THR A 440 -6.61 -28.01 16.15
C THR A 440 -7.51 -26.92 15.60
N VAL A 441 -8.16 -27.19 14.47
CA VAL A 441 -8.96 -26.18 13.77
C VAL A 441 -10.27 -25.92 14.50
N LYS A 442 -10.42 -24.71 15.07
CA LYS A 442 -11.55 -24.31 15.90
C LYS A 442 -12.70 -23.73 15.09
N SER A 443 -12.40 -22.81 14.17
CA SER A 443 -13.43 -22.15 13.36
C SER A 443 -12.88 -21.64 12.02
N PHE A 444 -13.79 -21.37 11.08
CA PHE A 444 -13.46 -20.84 9.75
C PHE A 444 -14.18 -19.51 9.53
N THR A 445 -13.48 -18.55 8.93
CA THR A 445 -14.03 -17.30 8.42
C THR A 445 -13.77 -17.19 6.91
N SER A 446 -14.29 -16.16 6.26
CA SER A 446 -14.06 -15.90 4.83
C SER A 446 -12.60 -15.58 4.48
N PHE A 447 -11.78 -15.19 5.47
CA PHE A 447 -10.39 -14.77 5.29
C PHE A 447 -9.36 -15.76 5.89
N GLY A 448 -9.80 -16.82 6.58
CA GLY A 448 -8.88 -17.80 7.15
C GLY A 448 -9.51 -18.85 8.07
N ALA A 449 -8.65 -19.63 8.71
CA ALA A 449 -9.00 -20.60 9.75
C ALA A 449 -8.35 -20.23 11.07
N PHE A 450 -9.10 -20.34 12.17
CA PHE A 450 -8.58 -20.21 13.53
C PHE A 450 -8.19 -21.57 14.06
N ILE A 451 -6.98 -21.67 14.59
CA ILE A 451 -6.33 -22.91 14.95
C ILE A 451 -5.89 -22.79 16.41
N ASP A 452 -6.42 -23.65 17.26
CA ASP A 452 -6.06 -23.71 18.67
C ASP A 452 -4.73 -24.45 18.83
N LEU A 453 -3.75 -23.78 19.42
CA LEU A 453 -2.41 -24.30 19.70
C LEU A 453 -2.23 -24.69 21.18
N GLY A 454 -3.33 -24.92 21.90
CA GLY A 454 -3.29 -25.35 23.30
C GLY A 454 -3.22 -24.18 24.29
N GLY A 455 -4.00 -23.12 24.05
CA GLY A 455 -4.14 -22.00 24.98
C GLY A 455 -4.29 -20.62 24.34
N PHE A 456 -4.08 -20.51 23.03
CA PHE A 456 -4.36 -19.31 22.24
C PHE A 456 -4.65 -19.70 20.79
N ASP A 457 -5.34 -18.80 20.08
CA ASP A 457 -5.80 -19.03 18.71
C ASP A 457 -4.77 -18.45 17.71
N GLY A 458 -4.21 -19.31 16.86
CA GLY A 458 -3.43 -18.93 15.68
C GLY A 458 -4.34 -18.71 14.46
N LEU A 459 -3.96 -17.78 13.60
CA LEU A 459 -4.66 -17.47 12.36
C LEU A 459 -3.90 -18.06 11.17
N LEU A 460 -4.57 -18.91 10.42
CA LEU A 460 -4.12 -19.40 9.12
C LEU A 460 -4.87 -18.65 8.02
N HIS A 461 -4.18 -17.75 7.33
CA HIS A 461 -4.79 -16.94 6.27
C HIS A 461 -5.08 -17.80 5.03
N ILE A 462 -6.11 -17.47 4.21
CA ILE A 462 -6.38 -18.25 2.98
C ILE A 462 -5.17 -18.30 2.04
N ASN A 463 -4.39 -17.20 2.03
CA ASN A 463 -3.18 -17.07 1.24
C ASN A 463 -2.00 -17.88 1.81
N ASP A 464 -2.13 -18.50 2.97
CA ASP A 464 -1.08 -19.30 3.61
C ASP A 464 -1.45 -20.79 3.69
N MET A 465 -2.61 -21.16 3.12
CA MET A 465 -3.09 -22.54 3.05
C MET A 465 -2.51 -23.35 1.88
N SER A 466 -2.36 -22.76 0.69
CA SER A 466 -1.83 -23.42 -0.52
C SER A 466 -1.28 -22.40 -1.52
N TRP A 467 -0.24 -22.77 -2.27
CA TRP A 467 0.42 -21.92 -3.27
C TRP A 467 -0.54 -21.44 -4.38
N GLY A 468 -1.57 -22.22 -4.72
CA GLY A 468 -2.63 -21.86 -5.68
C GLY A 468 -3.80 -21.06 -5.08
N HIS A 469 -4.74 -20.65 -5.94
CA HIS A 469 -5.90 -19.85 -5.52
C HIS A 469 -6.96 -20.70 -4.79
N VAL A 470 -7.08 -20.53 -3.46
CA VAL A 470 -8.09 -21.23 -2.65
C VAL A 470 -9.34 -20.36 -2.49
N THR A 471 -10.43 -20.72 -3.18
CA THR A 471 -11.73 -20.02 -3.09
C THR A 471 -12.57 -20.47 -1.89
N LYS A 472 -12.39 -21.71 -1.40
CA LYS A 472 -13.13 -22.27 -0.26
C LYS A 472 -12.20 -22.96 0.74
N PRO A 473 -12.04 -22.41 1.96
CA PRO A 473 -11.27 -23.05 3.03
C PRO A 473 -11.84 -24.40 3.51
N LYS A 474 -13.14 -24.65 3.24
CA LYS A 474 -13.86 -25.89 3.63
C LYS A 474 -13.35 -27.15 2.93
N ASP A 475 -12.70 -27.02 1.77
CA ASP A 475 -12.26 -28.17 0.98
C ASP A 475 -10.90 -28.70 1.47
N PHE A 476 -10.11 -27.89 2.18
CA PHE A 476 -8.77 -28.24 2.64
C PHE A 476 -8.70 -28.65 4.12
N VAL A 477 -9.60 -28.15 4.97
CA VAL A 477 -9.48 -28.32 6.42
C VAL A 477 -10.86 -28.60 7.05
N LYS A 478 -10.94 -29.61 7.93
CA LYS A 478 -12.17 -29.94 8.69
C LYS A 478 -12.13 -29.34 10.10
N LYS A 479 -13.31 -28.94 10.63
CA LYS A 479 -13.42 -28.49 12.03
C LYS A 479 -12.99 -29.63 12.96
N GLY A 480 -12.10 -29.34 13.90
CA GLY A 480 -11.56 -30.32 14.86
C GLY A 480 -10.39 -31.17 14.34
N GLN A 481 -9.91 -30.94 13.11
CA GLN A 481 -8.74 -31.65 12.60
C GLN A 481 -7.46 -31.09 13.23
N VAL A 482 -6.56 -31.99 13.66
CA VAL A 482 -5.20 -31.65 14.09
C VAL A 482 -4.31 -31.54 12.86
N ILE A 483 -3.63 -30.42 12.68
CA ILE A 483 -2.73 -30.14 11.57
C ILE A 483 -1.42 -29.54 12.07
N GLN A 484 -0.32 -29.95 11.41
CA GLN A 484 1.01 -29.39 11.65
C GLN A 484 1.22 -28.16 10.78
N LEU A 485 1.65 -27.06 11.40
CA LEU A 485 1.75 -25.76 10.77
C LEU A 485 3.08 -25.12 11.12
N ARG A 486 3.61 -24.32 10.21
CA ARG A 486 4.81 -23.54 10.48
C ARG A 486 4.46 -22.16 10.99
N LEU A 487 5.14 -21.72 12.03
CA LEU A 487 4.99 -20.38 12.57
C LEU A 487 5.73 -19.38 11.66
N ILE A 488 5.01 -18.53 10.93
CA ILE A 488 5.63 -17.51 10.07
C ILE A 488 5.95 -16.26 10.85
N ASN A 489 4.98 -15.80 11.65
CA ASN A 489 5.10 -14.54 12.35
C ASN A 489 4.38 -14.63 13.68
N ILE A 490 5.02 -14.08 14.70
CA ILE A 490 4.47 -13.90 16.03
C ILE A 490 4.44 -12.41 16.28
N ASP A 491 3.24 -11.86 16.47
CA ASP A 491 3.10 -10.48 16.92
C ASP A 491 3.03 -10.48 18.45
N PRO A 492 4.10 -10.07 19.15
CA PRO A 492 4.13 -10.07 20.61
C PRO A 492 3.18 -9.05 21.23
N VAL A 493 2.70 -8.06 20.46
CA VAL A 493 1.80 -7.00 20.93
C VAL A 493 0.34 -7.43 20.78
N SER A 494 -0.05 -7.91 19.59
CA SER A 494 -1.44 -8.34 19.35
C SER A 494 -1.73 -9.78 19.80
N GLN A 495 -0.71 -10.53 20.25
CA GLN A 495 -0.78 -11.95 20.63
C GLN A 495 -1.36 -12.85 19.53
N LYS A 496 -1.32 -12.41 18.28
CA LYS A 496 -1.77 -13.18 17.11
C LYS A 496 -0.57 -13.92 16.52
N ILE A 497 -0.77 -15.21 16.27
CA ILE A 497 0.23 -16.05 15.60
C ILE A 497 -0.26 -16.32 14.19
N ASN A 498 0.54 -15.94 13.20
CA ASN A 498 0.27 -16.27 11.81
C ASN A 498 0.94 -17.60 11.47
N LEU A 499 0.11 -18.56 11.09
CA LEU A 499 0.50 -19.93 10.77
C LEU A 499 0.39 -20.15 9.27
N SER A 500 1.21 -21.05 8.73
CA SER A 500 1.16 -21.42 7.32
C SER A 500 1.39 -22.89 7.06
N LEU A 501 0.65 -23.40 6.08
CA LEU A 501 0.84 -24.71 5.47
C LEU A 501 1.79 -24.62 4.26
N LYS A 502 1.92 -23.45 3.61
CA LYS A 502 2.77 -23.26 2.43
C LYS A 502 4.24 -23.54 2.67
N HIS A 503 4.78 -23.11 3.82
CA HIS A 503 6.22 -23.18 4.11
C HIS A 503 6.70 -24.58 4.52
N MET A 504 5.82 -25.58 4.47
CA MET A 504 6.12 -27.01 4.51
C MET A 504 6.28 -27.62 3.12
N GLN A 505 5.73 -26.97 2.08
CA GLN A 505 5.83 -27.41 0.69
C GLN A 505 7.01 -26.69 0.02
N GLU A 506 7.76 -27.38 -0.83
CA GLU A 506 8.87 -26.78 -1.58
C GLU A 506 8.36 -25.64 -2.48
N ASP A 507 9.12 -24.54 -2.59
CA ASP A 507 8.75 -23.39 -3.41
C ASP A 507 8.70 -23.83 -4.89
N PRO A 508 7.54 -23.75 -5.58
CA PRO A 508 7.40 -24.19 -6.96
C PRO A 508 8.40 -23.51 -7.92
N TRP A 509 8.89 -22.33 -7.56
CA TRP A 509 9.88 -21.56 -8.31
C TRP A 509 11.28 -22.19 -8.30
N ASN A 510 11.63 -22.96 -7.27
CA ASN A 510 12.92 -23.65 -7.22
C ASN A 510 12.99 -24.83 -8.19
N THR A 511 11.84 -25.47 -8.49
CA THR A 511 11.72 -26.53 -9.48
C THR A 511 11.32 -26.03 -10.87
N PHE A 512 11.02 -24.75 -11.02
CA PHE A 512 10.56 -24.18 -12.29
C PHE A 512 11.64 -24.22 -13.37
N GLU A 513 12.90 -23.94 -13.01
CA GLU A 513 14.04 -23.91 -13.93
C GLU A 513 14.41 -25.31 -14.47
N GLU A 514 14.06 -26.37 -13.73
CA GLU A 514 14.26 -27.76 -14.17
C GLU A 514 13.16 -28.26 -15.12
N ARG A 515 11.98 -27.62 -15.09
CA ARG A 515 10.78 -28.10 -15.82
C ARG A 515 10.40 -27.26 -17.03
N TYR A 516 10.73 -25.98 -17.07
CA TYR A 516 10.32 -25.08 -18.15
C TYR A 516 11.51 -24.29 -18.70
N SER A 517 11.67 -24.34 -20.02
CA SER A 517 12.61 -23.52 -20.77
C SER A 517 11.90 -22.36 -21.47
N VAL A 518 12.67 -21.31 -21.81
CA VAL A 518 12.19 -20.27 -22.73
C VAL A 518 11.84 -20.94 -24.06
N ASP A 519 10.70 -20.55 -24.65
CA ASP A 519 10.05 -21.14 -25.83
C ASP A 519 9.17 -22.39 -25.63
N ASP A 520 9.01 -22.91 -24.41
CA ASP A 520 8.07 -24.00 -24.16
C ASP A 520 6.60 -23.55 -24.29
N VAL A 521 5.75 -24.43 -24.81
CA VAL A 521 4.31 -24.22 -24.94
C VAL A 521 3.60 -24.87 -23.75
N VAL A 522 2.90 -24.06 -22.97
CA VAL A 522 2.17 -24.49 -21.76
C VAL A 522 0.67 -24.33 -21.96
N LYS A 523 -0.11 -25.30 -21.45
CA LYS A 523 -1.58 -25.26 -21.48
C LYS A 523 -2.09 -24.99 -20.07
N ALA A 524 -2.78 -23.88 -19.88
CA ALA A 524 -3.08 -23.40 -18.55
C ALA A 524 -4.37 -22.56 -18.49
N PRO A 525 -5.14 -22.65 -17.39
CA PRO A 525 -6.36 -21.88 -17.22
C PRO A 525 -6.08 -20.39 -16.95
N VAL A 526 -6.94 -19.53 -17.49
CA VAL A 526 -6.96 -18.10 -17.19
C VAL A 526 -7.52 -17.87 -15.78
N THR A 527 -6.73 -17.31 -14.89
CA THR A 527 -7.17 -16.99 -13.53
C THR A 527 -7.77 -15.59 -13.44
N LYS A 528 -7.14 -14.60 -14.08
CA LYS A 528 -7.53 -13.20 -13.95
C LYS A 528 -7.32 -12.43 -15.25
N ILE A 529 -8.28 -11.58 -15.59
CA ILE A 529 -8.22 -10.70 -16.76
C ILE A 529 -8.21 -9.26 -16.27
N THR A 530 -7.17 -8.50 -16.64
CA THR A 530 -7.04 -7.06 -16.37
C THR A 530 -7.07 -6.27 -17.67
N THR A 531 -7.06 -4.94 -17.60
CA THR A 531 -7.06 -4.07 -18.79
C THR A 531 -5.74 -4.12 -19.57
N PHE A 532 -4.64 -4.54 -18.95
CA PHE A 532 -3.30 -4.57 -19.56
C PHE A 532 -2.80 -5.98 -19.86
N GLY A 533 -3.52 -7.03 -19.45
CA GLY A 533 -3.13 -8.41 -19.75
C GLY A 533 -4.01 -9.48 -19.12
N VAL A 534 -3.64 -10.73 -19.39
CA VAL A 534 -4.31 -11.94 -18.92
C VAL A 534 -3.32 -12.74 -18.06
N PHE A 535 -3.75 -13.12 -16.86
CA PHE A 535 -3.00 -13.99 -15.97
C PHE A 535 -3.43 -15.43 -16.19
N ILE A 536 -2.44 -16.29 -16.42
CA ILE A 536 -2.62 -17.70 -16.76
C ILE A 536 -1.81 -18.50 -15.73
N GLU A 537 -2.46 -19.44 -15.04
CA GLU A 537 -1.81 -20.26 -14.01
C GLU A 537 -1.22 -21.53 -14.62
N ILE A 538 0.10 -21.54 -14.78
CA ILE A 538 0.84 -22.64 -15.42
C ILE A 538 0.86 -23.86 -14.49
N GLU A 539 1.20 -23.61 -13.23
CA GLU A 539 1.23 -24.59 -12.14
C GLU A 539 0.72 -23.93 -10.85
N PRO A 540 0.28 -24.72 -9.84
CA PRO A 540 -0.20 -24.19 -8.57
C PRO A 540 0.81 -23.25 -7.90
N GLY A 541 0.57 -21.93 -8.00
CA GLY A 541 1.44 -20.88 -7.46
C GLY A 541 2.43 -20.22 -8.44
N ILE A 542 2.39 -20.57 -9.73
CA ILE A 542 3.15 -19.92 -10.79
C ILE A 542 2.18 -19.28 -11.79
N GLU A 543 2.10 -17.95 -11.74
CA GLU A 543 1.26 -17.16 -12.64
C GLU A 543 2.12 -16.52 -13.74
N GLY A 544 1.71 -16.76 -14.99
CA GLY A 544 2.25 -16.08 -16.16
C GLY A 544 1.36 -14.94 -16.62
N LEU A 545 1.98 -13.83 -17.03
CA LEU A 545 1.30 -12.67 -17.59
C LEU A 545 1.44 -12.66 -19.11
N ALA A 546 0.32 -12.70 -19.82
CA ALA A 546 0.23 -12.35 -21.22
C ALA A 546 -0.20 -10.89 -21.37
N HIS A 547 0.70 -10.04 -21.85
CA HIS A 547 0.38 -8.62 -22.08
C HIS A 547 -0.66 -8.47 -23.21
N ILE A 548 -1.50 -7.43 -23.19
CA ILE A 548 -2.49 -7.19 -24.27
C ILE A 548 -1.87 -7.17 -25.66
N SER A 549 -0.63 -6.70 -25.75
CA SER A 549 0.12 -6.69 -26.99
C SER A 549 0.36 -8.09 -27.52
N GLU A 550 0.52 -9.11 -26.67
CA GLU A 550 0.88 -10.51 -26.98
C GLU A 550 -0.32 -11.45 -27.17
N LEU A 551 -1.55 -10.92 -27.21
CA LEU A 551 -2.78 -11.70 -27.36
C LEU A 551 -3.21 -11.93 -28.81
N SER A 552 -2.87 -11.05 -29.76
CA SER A 552 -3.26 -11.19 -31.18
C SER A 552 -2.36 -10.37 -32.12
N TRP A 553 -2.18 -10.83 -33.36
CA TRP A 553 -1.39 -10.16 -34.40
C TRP A 553 -2.13 -9.01 -35.12
N THR A 554 -3.45 -9.11 -35.23
CA THR A 554 -4.24 -8.33 -36.20
C THR A 554 -5.13 -7.27 -35.55
N LYS A 555 -5.52 -7.44 -34.28
CA LYS A 555 -6.36 -6.48 -33.56
C LYS A 555 -5.58 -5.73 -32.48
N ARG A 556 -5.67 -4.39 -32.48
CA ARG A 556 -5.41 -3.59 -31.27
C ARG A 556 -6.54 -3.84 -30.28
N ILE A 557 -6.31 -4.73 -29.33
CA ILE A 557 -7.29 -5.10 -28.32
C ILE A 557 -7.29 -4.04 -27.21
N ASN A 558 -8.40 -3.32 -27.06
CA ASN A 558 -8.59 -2.39 -25.94
C ASN A 558 -9.04 -3.11 -24.65
N ASN A 559 -9.71 -4.26 -24.77
CA ASN A 559 -10.17 -5.06 -23.63
C ASN A 559 -10.01 -6.57 -23.89
N PRO A 560 -9.14 -7.27 -23.14
CA PRO A 560 -8.95 -8.72 -23.29
C PRO A 560 -10.13 -9.59 -22.83
N LYS A 561 -11.15 -8.99 -22.19
CA LYS A 561 -12.41 -9.67 -21.78
C LYS A 561 -13.32 -10.09 -22.93
N GLU A 562 -13.10 -9.55 -24.13
CA GLU A 562 -13.92 -9.87 -25.31
C GLU A 562 -13.50 -11.20 -25.96
N LEU A 563 -12.28 -11.69 -25.67
CA LEU A 563 -11.72 -12.91 -26.30
C LEU A 563 -11.62 -14.09 -25.34
N LEU A 564 -11.39 -13.85 -24.04
CA LEU A 564 -11.13 -14.90 -23.06
C LEU A 564 -12.03 -14.73 -21.83
N SER A 565 -12.52 -15.84 -21.29
CA SER A 565 -13.26 -15.89 -20.02
C SER A 565 -12.38 -16.41 -18.89
N ILE A 566 -12.73 -16.02 -17.66
CA ILE A 566 -12.07 -16.54 -16.45
C ILE A 566 -12.34 -18.04 -16.37
N GLY A 567 -11.28 -18.85 -16.35
CA GLY A 567 -11.33 -20.31 -16.31
C GLY A 567 -11.07 -21.01 -17.65
N ASP A 568 -10.95 -20.29 -18.77
CA ASP A 568 -10.65 -20.90 -20.06
C ASP A 568 -9.21 -21.42 -20.10
N VAL A 569 -9.02 -22.63 -20.63
CA VAL A 569 -7.68 -23.23 -20.81
C VAL A 569 -7.11 -22.74 -22.13
N VAL A 570 -6.01 -22.00 -22.06
CA VAL A 570 -5.32 -21.41 -23.22
C VAL A 570 -3.93 -22.01 -23.38
N GLU A 571 -3.48 -22.13 -24.63
CA GLU A 571 -2.10 -22.49 -24.97
C GLU A 571 -1.28 -21.20 -25.08
N ALA A 572 -0.18 -21.11 -24.32
CA ALA A 572 0.69 -19.94 -24.34
C ALA A 572 2.15 -20.37 -24.35
N LYS A 573 2.99 -19.61 -25.05
CA LYS A 573 4.43 -19.85 -25.12
C LYS A 573 5.16 -19.03 -24.06
N VAL A 574 6.15 -19.62 -23.39
CA VAL A 574 6.99 -18.92 -22.42
C VAL A 574 8.00 -18.04 -23.15
N LEU A 575 7.83 -16.71 -23.07
CA LEU A 575 8.74 -15.74 -23.68
C LEU A 575 9.96 -15.44 -22.81
N GLY A 576 9.82 -15.62 -21.51
CA GLY A 576 10.88 -15.39 -20.54
C GLY A 576 10.32 -15.41 -19.13
N TYR A 577 11.19 -15.60 -18.15
CA TYR A 577 10.82 -15.61 -16.73
C TYR A 577 11.86 -14.84 -15.91
N ASP A 578 11.39 -14.20 -14.84
CA ASP A 578 12.19 -13.45 -13.87
C ASP A 578 11.99 -14.13 -12.51
N LEU A 579 13.01 -14.85 -12.04
CA LEU A 579 13.00 -15.61 -10.78
C LEU A 579 13.00 -14.69 -9.55
N ASP A 580 13.66 -13.53 -9.62
CA ASP A 580 13.73 -12.56 -8.52
C ASP A 580 12.37 -11.92 -8.26
N LYS A 581 11.62 -11.64 -9.32
CA LYS A 581 10.28 -11.05 -9.25
C LYS A 581 9.16 -12.08 -9.29
N LYS A 582 9.47 -13.37 -9.42
CA LYS A 582 8.50 -14.47 -9.55
C LYS A 582 7.45 -14.17 -10.63
N ARG A 583 7.90 -13.88 -11.86
CA ARG A 583 7.04 -13.53 -12.99
C ARG A 583 7.42 -14.32 -14.23
N VAL A 584 6.43 -14.89 -14.91
CA VAL A 584 6.59 -15.50 -16.24
C VAL A 584 5.89 -14.63 -17.27
N SER A 585 6.57 -14.31 -18.37
CA SER A 585 5.98 -13.61 -19.52
C SER A 585 5.52 -14.64 -20.53
N LEU A 586 4.24 -14.60 -20.87
CA LEU A 586 3.60 -15.52 -21.79
C LEU A 586 3.18 -14.80 -23.07
N GLY A 587 3.29 -15.49 -24.21
CA GLY A 587 2.81 -15.02 -25.50
C GLY A 587 1.81 -16.01 -26.12
N LEU A 588 0.66 -15.51 -26.57
CA LEU A 588 -0.32 -16.32 -27.32
C LEU A 588 -0.11 -16.16 -28.84
N LYS A 589 0.55 -15.08 -29.27
CA LYS A 589 0.88 -14.80 -30.67
C LYS A 589 1.66 -15.89 -31.40
N GLN A 590 2.64 -16.53 -30.77
CA GLN A 590 3.59 -17.38 -31.50
C GLN A 590 2.94 -18.64 -32.12
N LEU A 591 1.66 -18.90 -31.85
CA LEU A 591 0.90 -20.02 -32.39
C LEU A 591 0.20 -19.70 -33.72
N GLU A 592 0.05 -18.42 -34.08
CA GLU A 592 -0.57 -17.98 -35.34
C GLU A 592 0.50 -17.60 -36.38
N GLU A 593 0.34 -18.06 -37.63
CA GLU A 593 1.23 -17.71 -38.73
C GLU A 593 1.14 -16.20 -39.04
N ASN A 594 2.29 -15.53 -39.15
CA ASN A 594 2.35 -14.09 -39.37
C ASN A 594 1.83 -13.72 -40.78
N PRO A 595 0.68 -13.03 -40.91
CA PRO A 595 0.07 -12.74 -42.22
C PRO A 595 0.90 -11.79 -43.09
N TRP A 596 1.93 -11.14 -42.53
CA TRP A 596 2.85 -10.24 -43.24
C TRP A 596 3.95 -10.97 -44.01
N ASP A 597 4.28 -12.21 -43.65
CA ASP A 597 5.31 -12.97 -44.37
C ASP A 597 4.77 -13.45 -45.74
N THR A 598 3.46 -13.68 -45.85
CA THR A 598 2.76 -14.06 -47.10
C THR A 598 2.16 -12.89 -47.87
N ILE A 599 2.34 -11.64 -47.40
CA ILE A 599 1.67 -10.48 -47.99
C ILE A 599 2.22 -10.11 -49.37
N THR A 600 3.50 -10.39 -49.62
CA THR A 600 4.17 -10.13 -50.90
C THR A 600 3.61 -11.02 -52.01
N ASP A 601 3.20 -12.24 -51.68
CA ASP A 601 2.62 -13.19 -52.63
C ASP A 601 1.13 -12.91 -52.88
N ARG A 602 0.40 -12.47 -51.85
CA ARG A 602 -1.03 -12.17 -51.94
C ARG A 602 -1.34 -10.82 -52.61
N TYR A 603 -0.44 -9.84 -52.46
CA TYR A 603 -0.64 -8.46 -52.91
C TYR A 603 0.55 -7.96 -53.74
N PRO A 604 0.72 -8.43 -54.99
CA PRO A 604 1.80 -7.97 -55.87
C PRO A 604 1.61 -6.50 -56.27
N GLN A 605 2.73 -5.81 -56.54
CA GLN A 605 2.71 -4.44 -57.05
C GLN A 605 1.96 -4.37 -58.39
N GLY A 606 1.07 -3.40 -58.53
CA GLY A 606 0.22 -3.22 -59.72
C GLY A 606 -1.15 -3.88 -59.66
N MET A 607 -1.47 -4.66 -58.61
CA MET A 607 -2.80 -5.22 -58.42
C MET A 607 -3.83 -4.12 -58.10
N THR A 608 -4.98 -4.17 -58.78
CA THR A 608 -6.14 -3.30 -58.53
C THR A 608 -7.06 -3.91 -57.47
N LEU A 609 -7.51 -3.08 -56.53
CA LEU A 609 -8.38 -3.49 -55.42
C LEU A 609 -9.48 -2.45 -55.22
N THR A 610 -10.71 -2.92 -55.01
CA THR A 610 -11.87 -2.08 -54.70
C THR A 610 -12.21 -2.27 -53.22
N LYS A 611 -11.92 -1.27 -52.38
CA LYS A 611 -12.01 -1.42 -50.92
C LYS A 611 -12.53 -0.15 -50.21
N PRO A 612 -13.19 -0.31 -49.05
CA PRO A 612 -13.74 0.83 -48.31
C PRO A 612 -12.65 1.61 -47.56
N VAL A 613 -12.83 2.92 -47.50
CA VAL A 613 -11.98 3.84 -46.73
C VAL A 613 -12.38 3.78 -45.26
N VAL A 614 -11.42 3.47 -44.39
CA VAL A 614 -11.62 3.42 -42.93
C VAL A 614 -11.56 4.82 -42.35
N LYS A 615 -10.57 5.61 -42.79
CA LYS A 615 -10.25 6.88 -42.17
C LYS A 615 -9.56 7.83 -43.14
N VAL A 616 -10.09 9.04 -43.26
CA VAL A 616 -9.48 10.12 -44.03
C VAL A 616 -8.72 11.07 -43.09
N THR A 617 -7.52 11.48 -43.51
CA THR A 617 -6.72 12.52 -42.85
C THR A 617 -6.30 13.58 -43.88
N ASN A 618 -5.74 14.70 -43.43
CA ASN A 618 -5.34 15.80 -44.32
C ASN A 618 -4.22 15.40 -45.31
N SER A 619 -3.40 14.39 -44.98
CA SER A 619 -2.28 13.94 -45.80
C SER A 619 -2.58 12.69 -46.64
N GLY A 620 -3.69 12.00 -46.39
CA GLY A 620 -4.04 10.77 -47.10
C GLY A 620 -5.22 10.01 -46.48
N ALA A 621 -5.63 8.92 -47.13
CA ALA A 621 -6.72 8.04 -46.70
C ALA A 621 -6.21 6.63 -46.40
N PHE A 622 -6.75 6.03 -45.33
CA PHE A 622 -6.52 4.64 -44.95
C PHE A 622 -7.64 3.76 -45.51
N ILE A 623 -7.26 2.76 -46.29
CA ILE A 623 -8.18 1.87 -46.99
C ILE A 623 -7.96 0.45 -46.46
N ASN A 624 -9.04 -0.19 -46.02
CA ASN A 624 -8.96 -1.54 -45.46
C ASN A 624 -8.86 -2.56 -46.58
N LEU A 625 -7.71 -3.24 -46.69
CA LEU A 625 -7.52 -4.28 -47.69
C LEU A 625 -8.10 -5.62 -47.20
N GLU A 626 -7.74 -6.02 -45.97
CA GLU A 626 -8.13 -7.26 -45.30
C GLU A 626 -8.17 -7.04 -43.77
N GLU A 627 -8.77 -7.98 -43.02
CA GLU A 627 -8.83 -7.89 -41.56
C GLU A 627 -7.45 -7.70 -40.91
N GLY A 628 -7.16 -6.47 -40.46
CA GLY A 628 -5.90 -6.09 -39.82
C GLY A 628 -4.79 -5.56 -40.75
N ILE A 629 -5.07 -5.39 -42.05
CA ILE A 629 -4.12 -4.86 -43.05
C ILE A 629 -4.73 -3.62 -43.71
N ASP A 630 -4.15 -2.47 -43.39
CA ASP A 630 -4.54 -1.18 -43.97
C ASP A 630 -3.52 -0.69 -45.01
N GLY A 631 -4.01 -0.21 -46.15
CA GLY A 631 -3.23 0.49 -47.15
C GLY A 631 -3.39 2.01 -47.02
N PHE A 632 -2.32 2.74 -47.32
CA PHE A 632 -2.27 4.19 -47.23
C PHE A 632 -2.22 4.82 -48.62
N LEU A 633 -3.19 5.68 -48.92
CA LEU A 633 -3.29 6.48 -50.14
C LEU A 633 -2.87 7.92 -49.84
N HIS A 634 -1.77 8.40 -50.42
CA HIS A 634 -1.30 9.78 -50.24
C HIS A 634 -2.05 10.76 -51.15
N ILE A 635 -2.20 12.03 -50.72
CA ILE A 635 -2.91 13.06 -51.50
C ILE A 635 -2.30 13.28 -52.90
N ASP A 636 -0.98 13.12 -52.99
CA ASP A 636 -0.26 13.26 -54.25
C ASP A 636 -0.52 12.10 -55.22
N ASP A 637 -1.03 10.94 -54.77
CA ASP A 637 -1.23 9.76 -55.62
C ASP A 637 -2.67 9.62 -56.13
N ILE A 638 -3.48 10.70 -56.01
CA ILE A 638 -4.90 10.72 -56.37
C ILE A 638 -5.15 11.10 -57.84
N SER A 639 -4.55 12.20 -58.31
CA SER A 639 -4.89 12.77 -59.63
C SER A 639 -3.67 13.36 -60.34
N TRP A 640 -3.62 13.22 -61.67
CA TRP A 640 -2.53 13.74 -62.52
C TRP A 640 -2.63 15.22 -62.83
N THR A 641 -3.84 15.79 -62.84
CA THR A 641 -4.14 17.11 -63.39
C THR A 641 -4.53 18.12 -62.32
N LYS A 642 -5.35 17.71 -61.34
CA LYS A 642 -5.83 18.59 -60.26
C LYS A 642 -4.94 18.46 -59.02
N LYS A 643 -4.40 19.59 -58.55
CA LYS A 643 -3.80 19.70 -57.21
C LYS A 643 -4.90 19.80 -56.16
N ILE A 644 -5.22 18.66 -55.56
CA ILE A 644 -6.19 18.58 -54.47
C ILE A 644 -5.49 19.09 -53.19
N ARG A 645 -6.10 20.05 -52.48
CA ARG A 645 -5.54 20.60 -51.23
C ARG A 645 -5.97 19.81 -50.00
N ASN A 646 -7.14 19.18 -50.04
CA ASN A 646 -7.68 18.38 -48.94
C ASN A 646 -8.31 17.09 -49.46
N MET A 647 -7.98 15.96 -48.83
CA MET A 647 -8.52 14.64 -49.17
C MET A 647 -10.04 14.53 -48.94
N SER A 648 -10.58 15.33 -48.02
CA SER A 648 -12.02 15.36 -47.68
C SER A 648 -12.93 15.85 -48.81
N GLU A 649 -12.38 16.50 -49.83
CA GLU A 649 -13.13 16.87 -51.05
C GLU A 649 -13.27 15.69 -52.01
N PHE A 650 -12.39 14.70 -51.91
CA PHE A 650 -12.33 13.55 -52.81
C PHE A 650 -13.01 12.30 -52.25
N CYS A 651 -12.89 12.05 -50.93
CA CYS A 651 -13.40 10.84 -50.29
C CYS A 651 -13.94 11.13 -48.88
N LYS A 652 -15.02 10.47 -48.49
CA LYS A 652 -15.52 10.42 -47.11
C LYS A 652 -15.21 9.07 -46.46
N ASP A 653 -15.24 9.04 -45.13
CA ASP A 653 -15.09 7.80 -44.37
C ASP A 653 -16.21 6.82 -44.77
N GLY A 654 -15.83 5.62 -45.20
CA GLY A 654 -16.75 4.56 -45.66
C GLY A 654 -16.96 4.47 -47.17
N ASP A 655 -16.44 5.41 -47.98
CA ASP A 655 -16.55 5.32 -49.43
C ASP A 655 -15.69 4.18 -49.98
N VAL A 656 -16.18 3.48 -51.01
CA VAL A 656 -15.47 2.40 -51.69
C VAL A 656 -14.69 2.99 -52.86
N ILE A 657 -13.36 2.80 -52.86
CA ILE A 657 -12.47 3.37 -53.87
C ILE A 657 -11.65 2.26 -54.53
N ASP A 658 -11.47 2.39 -55.84
CA ASP A 658 -10.54 1.58 -56.62
C ASP A 658 -9.12 2.12 -56.46
N VAL A 659 -8.20 1.26 -56.04
CA VAL A 659 -6.81 1.60 -55.76
C VAL A 659 -5.87 0.55 -56.32
N VAL A 660 -4.68 0.99 -56.72
CA VAL A 660 -3.59 0.12 -57.16
C VAL A 660 -2.51 0.09 -56.09
N ILE A 661 -1.99 -1.10 -55.80
CA ILE A 661 -0.83 -1.24 -54.93
C ILE A 661 0.41 -0.73 -55.66
N THR A 662 0.98 0.39 -55.20
CA THR A 662 2.21 0.93 -55.76
C THR A 662 3.43 0.28 -55.12
N ARG A 663 3.41 0.08 -53.80
CA ARG A 663 4.54 -0.50 -53.08
C ARG A 663 4.08 -1.19 -51.80
N VAL A 664 4.64 -2.36 -51.55
CA VAL A 664 4.45 -3.11 -50.30
C VAL A 664 5.79 -3.14 -49.56
N ASP A 665 5.79 -2.76 -48.29
CA ASP A 665 6.95 -2.89 -47.42
C ASP A 665 6.61 -3.82 -46.24
N PRO A 666 7.08 -5.09 -46.27
CA PRO A 666 6.81 -6.08 -45.23
C PRO A 666 7.42 -5.72 -43.87
N GLN A 667 8.55 -4.99 -43.86
CA GLN A 667 9.24 -4.67 -42.61
C GLN A 667 8.55 -3.56 -41.84
N THR A 668 8.08 -2.53 -42.54
CA THR A 668 7.38 -1.40 -41.92
C THR A 668 5.87 -1.63 -41.81
N ARG A 669 5.36 -2.76 -42.33
CA ARG A 669 3.93 -3.11 -42.36
C ARG A 669 3.08 -2.04 -43.05
N HIS A 670 3.65 -1.38 -44.06
CA HIS A 670 3.01 -0.28 -44.79
C HIS A 670 2.82 -0.66 -46.25
N ILE A 671 1.58 -0.52 -46.73
CA ILE A 671 1.21 -0.69 -48.14
C ILE A 671 0.86 0.69 -48.69
N ARG A 672 1.55 1.13 -49.73
CA ARG A 672 1.18 2.35 -50.47
C ARG A 672 0.22 2.01 -51.58
N LEU A 673 -0.83 2.81 -51.65
CA LEU A 673 -1.89 2.75 -52.64
C LEU A 673 -1.84 4.01 -53.51
N GLY A 674 -2.22 3.87 -54.77
CA GLY A 674 -2.34 4.98 -55.71
C GLY A 674 -3.56 4.83 -56.61
N VAL A 675 -4.21 5.96 -56.92
CA VAL A 675 -5.37 6.03 -57.84
C VAL A 675 -4.92 6.49 -59.22
N LYS A 676 -3.81 7.26 -59.31
CA LYS A 676 -3.17 7.70 -60.56
C LYS A 676 -2.93 6.59 -61.59
N GLN A 677 -2.65 5.37 -61.13
CA GLN A 677 -2.30 4.25 -62.00
C GLN A 677 -3.51 3.65 -62.73
N LEU A 678 -4.74 4.00 -62.33
CA LEU A 678 -5.99 3.57 -62.97
C LEU A 678 -6.34 4.41 -64.20
N GLU A 679 -5.94 5.69 -64.22
CA GLU A 679 -6.13 6.58 -65.35
C GLU A 679 -4.89 6.52 -66.27
N GLY A 680 -5.11 6.29 -67.57
CA GLY A 680 -4.04 6.35 -68.57
C GLY A 680 -3.38 7.73 -68.60
N ASN A 681 -2.05 7.78 -68.68
CA ASN A 681 -1.29 9.03 -68.57
C ASN A 681 -1.61 9.98 -69.76
N PRO A 682 -2.33 11.09 -69.55
CA PRO A 682 -2.75 11.98 -70.64
C PRO A 682 -1.57 12.61 -71.39
N TRP A 683 -0.41 12.75 -70.72
CA TRP A 683 0.81 13.31 -71.29
C TRP A 683 1.55 12.35 -72.22
N GLN A 684 1.37 11.04 -72.06
CA GLN A 684 1.90 10.06 -73.01
C GLN A 684 1.09 10.08 -74.31
N THR A 685 -0.24 10.16 -74.20
CA THR A 685 -1.15 10.32 -75.34
C THR A 685 -0.87 11.62 -76.09
N LEU A 686 -0.73 12.75 -75.38
CA LEU A 686 -0.47 14.05 -76.00
C LEU A 686 0.91 14.13 -76.69
N ARG A 687 1.93 13.42 -76.17
CA ARG A 687 3.25 13.32 -76.84
C ARG A 687 3.20 12.46 -78.10
N HIS A 688 2.33 11.46 -78.14
CA HIS A 688 2.17 10.56 -79.28
C HIS A 688 1.32 11.21 -80.39
N ASP A 689 0.19 11.83 -80.02
CA ASP A 689 -0.76 12.43 -80.95
C ASP A 689 -0.29 13.80 -81.49
N TYR A 690 0.49 14.55 -80.72
CA TYR A 690 0.95 15.90 -81.06
C TYR A 690 2.47 16.06 -80.90
N PRO A 691 3.28 15.71 -81.92
CA PRO A 691 4.73 15.87 -81.87
C PRO A 691 5.16 17.36 -81.84
N LYS A 692 6.41 17.62 -81.42
CA LYS A 692 6.97 18.99 -81.36
C LYS A 692 6.79 19.71 -82.71
N GLY A 693 6.17 20.89 -82.67
CA GLY A 693 5.86 21.71 -83.83
C GLY A 693 4.51 21.46 -84.50
N SER A 694 3.65 20.60 -83.95
CA SER A 694 2.23 20.50 -84.33
C SER A 694 1.42 21.67 -83.77
N THR A 695 0.27 21.97 -84.38
CA THR A 695 -0.64 23.03 -83.95
C THR A 695 -1.70 22.46 -83.01
N ILE A 696 -1.97 23.18 -81.92
CA ILE A 696 -3.00 22.83 -80.94
C ILE A 696 -3.89 24.04 -80.69
N SER A 697 -5.20 23.78 -80.60
CA SER A 697 -6.21 24.78 -80.27
C SER A 697 -6.61 24.60 -78.80
N GLY A 698 -6.78 25.72 -78.10
CA GLY A 698 -7.23 25.71 -76.71
C GLY A 698 -7.85 27.05 -76.32
N GLU A 699 -8.41 27.11 -75.11
CA GLU A 699 -9.07 28.29 -74.56
C GLU A 699 -8.18 28.98 -73.55
N VAL A 700 -8.14 30.31 -73.52
CA VAL A 700 -7.37 31.06 -72.52
C VAL A 700 -7.92 30.79 -71.11
N SER A 701 -7.15 30.14 -70.24
CA SER A 701 -7.53 29.91 -68.84
C SER A 701 -7.13 31.08 -67.93
N ASN A 702 -5.99 31.72 -68.19
CA ASN A 702 -5.52 32.85 -67.39
C ASN A 702 -4.56 33.76 -68.19
N VAL A 703 -4.62 35.06 -67.94
CA VAL A 703 -3.75 36.06 -68.57
C VAL A 703 -2.89 36.71 -67.48
N THR A 704 -1.57 36.63 -67.62
CA THR A 704 -0.60 37.17 -66.66
C THR A 704 0.42 38.07 -67.36
N ASP A 705 1.16 38.88 -66.61
CA ASP A 705 2.14 39.84 -67.15
C ASP A 705 3.31 39.17 -67.91
N PHE A 706 3.57 37.88 -67.65
CA PHE A 706 4.66 37.13 -68.30
C PHE A 706 4.19 36.20 -69.42
N GLY A 707 2.87 36.00 -69.59
CA GLY A 707 2.32 35.11 -70.62
C GLY A 707 0.84 34.77 -70.43
N VAL A 708 0.29 34.07 -71.43
CA VAL A 708 -1.10 33.61 -71.48
C VAL A 708 -1.12 32.10 -71.26
N PHE A 709 -1.90 31.65 -70.28
CA PHE A 709 -2.19 30.24 -70.06
C PHE A 709 -3.39 29.82 -70.91
N VAL A 710 -3.20 28.76 -71.69
CA VAL A 710 -4.20 28.21 -72.60
C VAL A 710 -4.47 26.76 -72.20
N ARG A 711 -5.72 26.46 -71.87
CA ARG A 711 -6.18 25.10 -71.62
C ARG A 711 -6.37 24.38 -72.94
N VAL A 712 -5.67 23.27 -73.10
CA VAL A 712 -5.70 22.41 -74.28
C VAL A 712 -6.08 21.00 -73.86
N LEU A 713 -6.88 20.30 -74.67
CA LEU A 713 -7.28 18.90 -74.50
C LEU A 713 -7.59 18.50 -73.04
N GLY A 714 -8.83 18.74 -72.61
CA GLY A 714 -9.30 18.42 -71.25
C GLY A 714 -8.81 19.46 -70.24
N ASP A 715 -7.87 19.07 -69.37
CA ASP A 715 -7.40 19.82 -68.20
C ASP A 715 -5.91 20.24 -68.28
N ILE A 716 -5.24 20.11 -69.43
CA ILE A 716 -3.82 20.44 -69.57
C ILE A 716 -3.64 21.94 -69.86
N GLU A 717 -2.82 22.62 -69.07
CA GLU A 717 -2.53 24.05 -69.27
C GLU A 717 -1.18 24.25 -69.95
N GLY A 718 -1.19 24.94 -71.09
CA GLY A 718 0.00 25.38 -71.80
C GLY A 718 0.26 26.87 -71.58
N LEU A 719 1.53 27.25 -71.46
CA LEU A 719 1.96 28.64 -71.32
C LEU A 719 2.46 29.17 -72.67
N ILE A 720 1.87 30.27 -73.13
CA ILE A 720 2.42 31.10 -74.20
C ILE A 720 3.15 32.27 -73.56
N SER A 721 4.47 32.27 -73.62
CA SER A 721 5.30 33.37 -73.10
C SER A 721 5.04 34.67 -73.88
N LYS A 722 5.21 35.82 -73.24
CA LYS A 722 5.03 37.15 -73.86
C LYS A 722 5.80 37.37 -75.17
N TYR A 723 6.97 36.73 -75.30
CA TYR A 723 7.80 36.77 -76.51
C TYR A 723 7.26 35.91 -77.67
N ASN A 724 6.35 34.99 -77.36
CA ASN A 724 5.77 34.02 -78.29
C ASN A 724 4.30 34.33 -78.65
N LEU A 725 3.73 35.42 -78.11
CA LEU A 725 2.37 35.92 -78.39
C LEU A 725 2.28 36.81 -79.64
N VAL A 726 3.42 37.15 -80.22
CA VAL A 726 3.58 38.21 -81.22
C VAL A 726 4.11 37.61 -82.53
N GLY A 727 3.75 38.20 -83.68
CA GLY A 727 4.21 37.74 -85.00
C GLY A 727 5.74 37.86 -85.17
N PRO A 728 6.33 37.23 -86.21
CA PRO A 728 7.77 37.25 -86.44
C PRO A 728 8.38 38.66 -86.57
N ASP A 729 7.58 39.63 -87.03
CA ASP A 729 8.01 41.00 -87.34
C ASP A 729 7.47 42.08 -86.37
N GLU A 730 6.81 41.69 -85.28
CA GLU A 730 6.25 42.62 -84.30
C GLU A 730 7.02 42.56 -82.95
N GLU A 731 7.30 43.73 -82.36
CA GLU A 731 7.80 43.83 -80.98
C GLU A 731 6.65 43.85 -79.97
N PHE A 732 6.88 43.28 -78.79
CA PHE A 732 5.88 43.23 -77.73
C PHE A 732 5.49 44.63 -77.26
N ASN A 733 4.21 44.97 -77.37
CA ASN A 733 3.59 46.15 -76.77
C ASN A 733 2.57 45.72 -75.72
N GLU A 734 2.42 46.47 -74.61
CA GLU A 734 1.42 46.19 -73.55
C GLU A 734 -0.02 46.11 -74.08
N LYS A 735 -0.28 46.69 -75.27
CA LYS A 735 -1.55 46.58 -76.01
C LYS A 735 -1.86 45.17 -76.55
N VAL A 736 -0.91 44.24 -76.53
CA VAL A 736 -1.12 42.86 -77.03
C VAL A 736 -1.78 41.98 -75.97
N LEU A 737 -1.45 42.15 -74.69
CA LEU A 737 -2.08 41.42 -73.59
C LEU A 737 -3.56 41.80 -73.41
N THR A 738 -3.92 43.05 -73.72
CA THR A 738 -5.31 43.54 -73.68
C THR A 738 -6.20 43.01 -74.81
N LYS A 739 -5.63 42.34 -75.83
CA LYS A 739 -6.38 41.71 -76.92
C LYS A 739 -6.94 40.34 -76.56
N TYR A 740 -6.42 39.69 -75.52
CA TYR A 740 -6.81 38.33 -75.14
C TYR A 740 -7.59 38.36 -73.82
N LYS A 741 -8.81 37.83 -73.84
CA LYS A 741 -9.64 37.66 -72.65
C LYS A 741 -9.70 36.19 -72.24
N VAL A 742 -9.95 35.94 -70.96
CA VAL A 742 -10.18 34.59 -70.43
C VAL A 742 -11.38 33.98 -71.14
N GLY A 743 -11.20 32.82 -71.75
CA GLY A 743 -12.20 32.12 -72.58
C GLY A 743 -12.04 32.28 -74.09
N ASP A 744 -11.12 33.12 -74.58
CA ASP A 744 -10.90 33.26 -76.03
C ASP A 744 -10.21 32.00 -76.60
N PRO A 745 -10.63 31.52 -77.79
CA PRO A 745 -9.95 30.41 -78.46
C PRO A 745 -8.63 30.89 -79.07
N ILE A 746 -7.53 30.21 -78.74
CA ILE A 746 -6.19 30.46 -79.27
C ILE A 746 -5.64 29.18 -79.92
N THR A 747 -5.05 29.36 -81.10
CA THR A 747 -4.29 28.30 -81.80
C THR A 747 -2.82 28.64 -81.73
N ALA A 748 -2.00 27.70 -81.23
CA ALA A 748 -0.56 27.89 -81.10
C ALA A 748 0.20 26.61 -81.48
N ALA A 749 1.46 26.75 -81.88
CA ALA A 749 2.32 25.61 -82.15
C ALA A 749 3.01 25.13 -80.86
N ILE A 750 3.16 23.82 -80.70
CA ILE A 750 3.83 23.22 -79.56
C ILE A 750 5.34 23.34 -79.73
N VAL A 751 5.99 24.11 -78.84
CA VAL A 751 7.45 24.28 -78.84
C VAL A 751 8.10 23.16 -78.03
N GLU A 752 7.57 22.91 -76.83
CA GLU A 752 8.14 21.94 -75.91
C GLU A 752 7.06 21.28 -75.07
N ILE A 753 7.15 19.95 -74.98
CA ILE A 753 6.35 19.12 -74.07
C ILE A 753 7.32 18.54 -73.06
N ASN A 754 7.15 18.88 -71.78
CA ASN A 754 7.97 18.34 -70.70
C ASN A 754 7.09 17.48 -69.74
N PRO A 755 7.09 16.14 -69.91
CA PRO A 755 6.21 15.25 -69.15
C PRO A 755 6.49 15.19 -67.65
N SER A 756 7.73 15.45 -67.21
CA SER A 756 8.12 15.37 -65.80
C SER A 756 7.70 16.61 -65.00
N THR A 757 7.66 17.77 -65.64
CA THR A 757 7.25 19.04 -65.01
C THR A 757 5.80 19.40 -65.29
N GLN A 758 5.09 18.60 -66.09
CA GLN A 758 3.73 18.86 -66.55
C GLN A 758 3.59 20.25 -67.21
N LYS A 759 4.64 20.69 -67.93
CA LYS A 759 4.68 21.98 -68.61
C LYS A 759 4.56 21.79 -70.13
N LEU A 760 3.63 22.53 -70.73
CA LEU A 760 3.48 22.66 -72.17
C LEU A 760 3.81 24.10 -72.58
N SER A 761 4.81 24.29 -73.42
CA SER A 761 5.20 25.60 -73.96
C SER A 761 4.65 25.78 -75.36
N LEU A 762 3.85 26.82 -75.56
CA LEU A 762 3.16 27.11 -76.81
C LEU A 762 3.70 28.41 -77.45
N SER A 763 3.66 28.50 -78.79
CA SER A 763 4.11 29.68 -79.53
C SER A 763 3.25 29.98 -80.75
N ILE A 764 2.77 31.22 -80.84
CA ILE A 764 2.07 31.77 -82.01
C ILE A 764 3.08 32.21 -83.08
N LYS A 765 4.25 32.70 -82.64
CA LYS A 765 5.35 33.10 -83.54
C LYS A 765 5.84 31.96 -84.43
N GLU A 766 5.98 30.77 -83.87
CA GLU A 766 6.44 29.57 -84.60
C GLU A 766 5.36 29.07 -85.59
N LEU A 767 4.07 29.26 -85.25
CA LEU A 767 2.94 28.94 -86.12
C LEU A 767 2.94 29.81 -87.38
N ILE A 768 3.11 31.13 -87.21
CA ILE A 768 3.15 32.09 -88.32
C ILE A 768 4.39 31.88 -89.20
N ARG A 769 5.55 31.60 -88.59
CA ARG A 769 6.79 31.29 -89.33
C ARG A 769 6.63 30.02 -90.20
N LYS A 770 5.97 28.99 -89.68
CA LYS A 770 5.69 27.76 -90.44
C LYS A 770 4.68 27.97 -91.56
N SER A 771 3.61 28.75 -91.35
CA SER A 771 2.66 29.04 -92.42
C SER A 771 3.34 29.79 -93.57
N GLN A 772 4.14 30.81 -93.25
CA GLN A 772 4.95 31.55 -94.23
C GLN A 772 5.96 30.66 -94.96
N GLN A 773 6.71 29.78 -94.26
CA GLN A 773 7.60 28.81 -94.91
C GLN A 773 6.86 27.79 -95.78
N SER A 774 5.65 27.37 -95.38
CA SER A 774 4.83 26.43 -96.16
C SER A 774 4.22 27.08 -97.41
N GLU A 775 3.94 28.38 -97.39
CA GLU A 775 3.51 29.14 -98.56
C GLU A 775 4.70 29.39 -99.50
N ILE A 776 5.86 29.78 -98.97
CA ILE A 776 7.09 29.99 -99.76
C ILE A 776 7.54 28.67 -100.44
N SER A 777 7.47 27.53 -99.75
CA SER A 777 7.82 26.23 -100.34
C SER A 777 6.85 25.76 -101.42
N LYS A 778 5.57 26.12 -101.36
CA LYS A 778 4.62 25.90 -102.46
C LYS A 778 4.94 26.73 -103.71
N TYR A 779 5.51 27.92 -103.54
CA TYR A 779 6.00 28.74 -104.66
C TYR A 779 7.35 28.25 -105.21
N ILE A 780 8.22 27.66 -104.38
CA ILE A 780 9.51 27.11 -104.82
C ILE A 780 9.34 25.75 -105.54
N HIS A 781 8.33 24.95 -105.18
CA HIS A 781 8.05 23.68 -105.86
C HIS A 781 7.42 23.80 -107.25
N ASP A 782 7.03 25.01 -107.69
CA ASP A 782 6.56 25.23 -109.06
C ASP A 782 7.70 25.56 -110.05
N ASP A 783 8.97 25.68 -109.61
CA ASP A 783 10.05 26.20 -110.48
C ASP A 783 11.42 25.50 -110.41
N GLU A 784 11.56 24.27 -109.89
CA GLU A 784 12.82 23.52 -110.00
C GLU A 784 12.63 22.08 -110.52
N GLY A 785 13.11 21.89 -111.75
CA GLY A 785 13.04 20.67 -112.54
C GLY A 785 14.06 19.58 -112.20
N ASP A 786 13.72 18.40 -112.70
CA ASP A 786 14.46 17.14 -112.65
C ASP A 786 15.96 17.29 -113.00
N THR A 787 16.83 17.04 -112.02
CA THR A 787 18.17 16.50 -112.30
C THR A 787 18.62 15.53 -111.20
N PHE A 788 18.64 14.23 -111.53
CA PHE A 788 19.25 13.19 -110.70
C PHE A 788 20.78 13.31 -110.72
N THR A 789 21.45 13.18 -109.57
CA THR A 789 22.91 13.17 -109.47
C THR A 789 23.47 11.74 -109.52
N PHE A 790 24.60 11.62 -110.20
CA PHE A 790 25.34 10.40 -110.58
C PHE A 790 25.67 9.41 -109.42
N GLY A 791 25.44 9.79 -108.16
CA GLY A 791 25.67 8.97 -106.97
C GLY A 791 24.62 7.89 -106.72
N ASP A 792 23.38 8.07 -107.20
CA ASP A 792 22.31 7.07 -107.03
C ASP A 792 22.41 5.89 -108.01
N LEU A 793 23.17 6.05 -109.11
CA LEU A 793 23.38 4.98 -110.09
C LEU A 793 24.52 4.02 -109.71
N MET A 794 25.37 4.38 -108.73
CA MET A 794 26.50 3.57 -108.26
C MET A 794 26.14 2.67 -107.06
N LYS A 795 25.09 2.99 -106.30
CA LYS A 795 24.67 2.20 -105.11
C LYS A 795 23.86 0.95 -105.44
N SER A 796 23.35 0.80 -106.65
CA SER A 796 22.50 -0.35 -107.05
C SER A 796 23.27 -1.54 -107.60
N ARG A 797 24.61 -1.59 -107.48
CA ARG A 797 25.42 -2.63 -108.14
C ARG A 797 26.40 -3.41 -107.24
N GLU A 798 26.42 -3.18 -105.93
CA GLU A 798 27.39 -3.84 -105.02
C GLU A 798 26.78 -4.77 -103.95
N ASN A 799 25.48 -5.09 -103.99
CA ASN A 799 24.92 -6.13 -103.11
C ASN A 799 24.27 -7.26 -103.92
N SER A 800 25.09 -8.22 -104.33
CA SER A 800 24.77 -9.61 -104.70
C SER A 800 26.08 -10.38 -104.81
N PRO A 801 26.12 -11.70 -104.62
CA PRO A 801 25.60 -12.50 -103.50
C PRO A 801 26.71 -13.38 -102.89
N GLU A 802 26.51 -13.86 -101.65
CA GLU A 802 26.71 -15.28 -101.27
C GLU A 802 25.92 -15.58 -99.99
#